data_AF-A0A2S7UAJ9-F1
#
_entry.id   AF-A0A2S7UAJ9-F1
#
_cell.length_a   1.000
_cell.length_b   1.000
_cell.length_c   1.000
_cell.angle_alpha   90.00
_cell.angle_beta   90.00
_cell.angle_gamma   90.00
#
_symmetry.space_group_name_H-M   'P 1'
#
loop_
_entity.id
_entity.type
_entity.pdbx_description
1 polymer ?
#
loop_
_entity_poly.entity_id
_entity_poly.type
_entity_poly.pdbx_seq_one_letter_code
_entity_poly.pdbx_strand_id
1 'polypeptide(L)'
;MTLAVTSTVDCDGDGVTDADEIADGTDPNDPCSYIVGSVTVSVTSMVDCDGDGVTDANEIADGTDPNDACSYNVGSVSVPVTSMVDCDGDGVTDADEIADGTDPNDPCSYTVGSISVPVTSIVDCDGDGVTDADEINGPDGNPTTADGTDPNDPCDYDPASVTVTVTSTVDCDGDGVTDADEIAAGTDPNDPCSYNVAAVTVVATSTVDCDGDGVTDANEVNGPDGDPATPDGTDPNDACDYIDGAATVPATSMGDCDGDGVTDADEINGPDGDPTTPDGTDSNDACDYEVADISLPVTSTVDCDGDGVTDADEINGPDGDPATADGTDPNDPCDYDPASVTLAVTSTVDCDGDGVTDADEIADGTDPNDACSYNVGSVTVSVTSMVDCDGDGVTDANEIADGTDPNDACSYNVGSVSVPVTSTVDCDGDGVTDADEIADGTDPNDACSYTVGSISVPVTSTVDCDGDGVTDADEIAAGTDPNDACSYTVGSISVPVTSTVDCDGDGVTDADEINGPDGDPTTPDGTNPNDPCSYDVASISLTITSMVDCDGDGVIDADEIADGTDPNDPCDFNLASVTVTQTGDYLTADCDGDGISNGDELAQGTDPNDPCDYDASAQNINNVSTLWLGGDCDGDGVSNGTEIGDGTDPQDPCDFDVNSQVIANVTNAWNSLDCDGDGVINGDEMLDMTDPQDPCDYVLASQTLTPSLAWEALDCDGDGVSNGVEIIDGTDTQDPCDLLYTSQDTIPSTTWNNSDCDGDGVTNGDEVIDGTNPIDPCDFMLENVTVPQTMAWEALDCDGDGVSNGLEVIDGTDPLDQCDLNVSSQDLTPSADWQLLDCDGDGVTNADEVADATNPTDPCEFVVASQTTPVGGDFNDADCDGDGVTNGNEIIDGTDPNDPCDFLTTSQTVDTSDEYGQLDCDGDGVSNRQEEIDGTDPQDPCSYEAISQDLVSATGEWDNLDCDGDGVSNIDELLPPNGGIPTNPQDPCNVDLDNQNMTPDQAWLDADCDMDNVSNGDELGQGDTDGDGIPDVFDIDDDGDGVATIYEDYDGDNDPTNQDSDGDGIPDYLDVDDDGDGLATADEGANPDGDLNPNTGNTSDIDGDGIPDYLDQDARRVRVWNAVTPDGDGQNDFFFIQGIENFENTVRIFNRWGIEVFNADNYDNSTKRFVGVSDGRTTIGQGDKLPTGTYYYVVEYIDDFGGVQQIAGYLYVR
;
A
#
# COMPACT_ATOMS: atom_id res chain seq x y z
N MET A 1 17.76 -54.04 -23.16
CA MET A 1 17.10 -53.92 -24.49
C MET A 1 15.77 -53.30 -24.18
N THR A 2 15.56 -52.00 -24.42
CA THR A 2 15.29 -51.45 -25.75
C THR A 2 15.61 -49.96 -25.86
N LEU A 3 16.50 -49.65 -26.81
CA LEU A 3 16.51 -48.48 -27.70
C LEU A 3 16.34 -47.08 -27.08
N ALA A 4 17.45 -46.34 -27.00
CA ALA A 4 17.42 -44.88 -27.11
C ALA A 4 16.76 -44.54 -28.46
N VAL A 5 15.57 -43.94 -28.40
CA VAL A 5 14.89 -43.38 -29.57
C VAL A 5 15.62 -42.07 -29.87
N THR A 6 16.68 -42.12 -30.65
CA THR A 6 17.19 -40.92 -31.32
C THR A 6 16.33 -40.71 -32.56
N SER A 7 15.09 -40.27 -32.35
CA SER A 7 14.28 -39.69 -33.41
C SER A 7 14.78 -38.27 -33.58
N THR A 8 15.29 -37.91 -34.76
CA THR A 8 15.52 -36.51 -35.14
C THR A 8 14.36 -36.00 -35.99
N VAL A 9 13.19 -36.60 -35.77
CA VAL A 9 11.96 -36.30 -36.48
C VAL A 9 11.19 -35.40 -35.54
N ASP A 10 10.77 -34.28 -36.10
CA ASP A 10 9.88 -33.28 -35.56
C ASP A 10 8.65 -33.39 -36.48
N CYS A 11 7.59 -34.03 -35.98
CA CYS A 11 6.45 -34.48 -36.79
C CYS A 11 5.42 -33.38 -37.04
N ASP A 12 5.25 -32.45 -36.12
CA ASP A 12 4.32 -31.31 -36.18
C ASP A 12 5.01 -29.99 -36.58
N GLY A 13 6.34 -29.95 -36.52
CA GLY A 13 7.17 -28.91 -37.09
C GLY A 13 7.48 -27.76 -36.12
N ASP A 14 7.30 -27.95 -34.82
CA ASP A 14 7.46 -26.91 -33.78
C ASP A 14 8.93 -26.60 -33.41
N GLY A 15 9.89 -27.37 -33.93
CA GLY A 15 11.31 -27.19 -33.68
C GLY A 15 11.87 -28.01 -32.50
N VAL A 16 11.05 -28.80 -31.81
CA VAL A 16 11.42 -29.83 -30.84
C VAL A 16 11.31 -31.21 -31.51
N THR A 17 12.11 -32.20 -31.11
CA THR A 17 11.98 -33.54 -31.70
C THR A 17 10.97 -34.36 -30.91
N ASP A 18 10.22 -35.25 -31.58
CA ASP A 18 9.21 -36.09 -30.93
C ASP A 18 9.76 -36.88 -29.71
N ALA A 19 11.07 -37.13 -29.69
CA ALA A 19 11.72 -37.84 -28.59
C ALA A 19 12.02 -36.95 -27.38
N ASP A 20 12.28 -35.67 -27.63
CA ASP A 20 12.52 -34.65 -26.59
C ASP A 20 11.18 -34.20 -25.99
N GLU A 21 10.12 -34.05 -26.79
CA GLU A 21 8.77 -33.75 -26.28
C GLU A 21 8.22 -34.84 -25.36
N ILE A 22 8.41 -36.12 -25.71
CA ILE A 22 8.06 -37.25 -24.82
C ILE A 22 8.86 -37.21 -23.51
N ALA A 23 10.08 -36.67 -23.53
CA ALA A 23 10.92 -36.55 -22.34
C ALA A 23 10.51 -35.35 -21.47
N ASP A 24 10.12 -34.24 -22.09
CA ASP A 24 9.67 -33.02 -21.44
C ASP A 24 8.19 -33.09 -21.01
N GLY A 25 7.45 -34.11 -21.47
CA GLY A 25 6.05 -34.36 -21.12
C GLY A 25 5.03 -33.64 -22.00
N THR A 26 5.45 -33.15 -23.17
CA THR A 26 4.61 -32.44 -24.16
C THR A 26 4.16 -33.37 -25.31
N ASP A 27 3.15 -32.98 -26.11
CA ASP A 27 2.51 -33.86 -27.12
C ASP A 27 3.17 -33.76 -28.51
N PRO A 28 3.85 -34.83 -29.00
CA PRO A 28 4.60 -34.85 -30.28
C PRO A 28 3.82 -34.73 -31.59
N ASN A 29 2.54 -34.37 -31.51
CA ASN A 29 1.69 -34.16 -32.68
C ASN A 29 0.91 -32.86 -32.61
N ASP A 30 1.10 -32.07 -31.55
CA ASP A 30 0.46 -30.79 -31.36
C ASP A 30 1.53 -29.69 -31.40
N PRO A 31 1.61 -28.92 -32.50
CA PRO A 31 2.66 -27.93 -32.70
C PRO A 31 2.64 -26.75 -31.71
N CYS A 32 1.66 -26.69 -30.81
CA CYS A 32 1.57 -25.74 -29.69
C CYS A 32 1.93 -26.36 -28.33
N SER A 33 2.36 -27.63 -28.31
CA SER A 33 2.68 -28.37 -27.10
C SER A 33 4.19 -28.58 -27.01
N TYR A 34 4.93 -27.53 -26.64
CA TYR A 34 6.38 -27.60 -26.46
C TYR A 34 6.90 -26.61 -25.40
N ILE A 35 8.13 -26.83 -24.95
CA ILE A 35 8.85 -25.89 -24.09
C ILE A 35 9.80 -25.08 -24.96
N VAL A 36 9.67 -23.74 -24.96
CA VAL A 36 10.46 -22.82 -25.81
C VAL A 36 11.97 -23.04 -25.68
N GLY A 37 12.46 -23.36 -24.47
CA GLY A 37 13.86 -23.66 -24.20
C GLY A 37 14.40 -24.97 -24.80
N SER A 38 13.52 -25.87 -25.26
CA SER A 38 13.83 -27.18 -25.84
C SER A 38 13.87 -27.19 -27.37
N VAL A 39 13.59 -26.04 -28.01
CA VAL A 39 13.68 -25.87 -29.47
C VAL A 39 15.13 -25.99 -29.94
N THR A 40 15.44 -27.08 -30.65
CA THR A 40 16.81 -27.41 -31.10
C THR A 40 16.95 -27.58 -32.61
N VAL A 41 15.83 -27.62 -33.35
CA VAL A 41 15.77 -27.63 -34.81
C VAL A 41 14.95 -26.46 -35.34
N SER A 42 14.99 -26.23 -36.65
CA SER A 42 14.30 -25.09 -37.26
C SER A 42 12.80 -25.32 -37.28
N VAL A 43 12.03 -24.44 -36.64
CA VAL A 43 10.56 -24.42 -36.68
C VAL A 43 10.08 -24.31 -38.13
N THR A 44 9.19 -25.22 -38.52
CA THR A 44 8.59 -25.26 -39.87
C THR A 44 7.06 -25.26 -39.86
N SER A 45 6.44 -25.37 -38.69
CA SER A 45 5.04 -25.05 -38.47
C SER A 45 4.81 -23.55 -38.75
N MET A 46 3.61 -23.21 -39.21
CA MET A 46 3.16 -21.81 -39.33
C MET A 46 1.87 -21.65 -38.52
N VAL A 47 1.86 -22.30 -37.36
CA VAL A 47 0.81 -22.16 -36.36
C VAL A 47 1.18 -20.94 -35.51
N ASP A 48 0.14 -20.32 -34.97
CA ASP A 48 0.15 -19.19 -34.07
C ASP A 48 -0.62 -19.70 -32.85
N CYS A 49 0.11 -19.98 -31.79
CA CYS A 49 -0.36 -20.81 -30.68
C CYS A 49 -1.08 -20.01 -29.58
N ASP A 50 -0.70 -18.75 -29.37
CA ASP A 50 -1.39 -17.83 -28.46
C ASP A 50 -2.45 -16.97 -29.19
N GLY A 51 -2.45 -16.97 -30.52
CA GLY A 51 -3.48 -16.37 -31.35
C GLY A 51 -3.28 -14.87 -31.58
N ASP A 52 -2.09 -14.33 -31.38
CA ASP A 52 -1.75 -12.91 -31.53
C ASP A 52 -1.57 -12.44 -33.00
N GLY A 53 -1.61 -13.37 -33.96
CA GLY A 53 -1.44 -13.12 -35.38
C GLY A 53 0.00 -13.24 -35.90
N VAL A 54 0.98 -13.54 -35.05
CA VAL A 54 2.36 -13.89 -35.39
C VAL A 54 2.51 -15.41 -35.27
N THR A 55 3.18 -16.04 -36.23
CA THR A 55 3.44 -17.48 -36.09
C THR A 55 4.62 -17.69 -35.15
N ASP A 56 4.60 -18.73 -34.32
CA ASP A 56 5.67 -19.08 -33.37
C ASP A 56 7.08 -19.05 -34.00
N ALA A 57 7.19 -19.49 -35.27
CA ALA A 57 8.45 -19.49 -36.01
C ALA A 57 9.05 -18.09 -36.25
N ASN A 58 8.20 -17.07 -36.37
CA ASN A 58 8.59 -15.68 -36.54
C ASN A 58 8.90 -15.03 -35.18
N GLU A 59 8.14 -15.35 -34.14
CA GLU A 59 8.39 -14.84 -32.79
C GLU A 59 9.71 -15.34 -32.22
N ILE A 60 10.01 -16.64 -32.38
CA ILE A 60 11.31 -17.21 -32.04
C ILE A 60 12.45 -16.55 -32.85
N ALA A 61 12.16 -16.07 -34.07
CA ALA A 61 13.15 -15.37 -34.89
C ALA A 61 13.35 -13.90 -34.49
N ASP A 62 12.30 -13.26 -33.98
CA ASP A 62 12.28 -11.86 -33.53
C ASP A 62 12.63 -11.72 -32.04
N GLY A 63 12.64 -12.83 -31.29
CA GLY A 63 13.00 -12.91 -29.88
C GLY A 63 11.84 -12.65 -28.92
N THR A 64 10.59 -12.84 -29.36
CA THR A 64 9.36 -12.70 -28.57
C THR A 64 8.81 -14.08 -28.15
N ASP A 65 7.84 -14.14 -27.23
CA ASP A 65 7.41 -15.40 -26.57
C ASP A 65 6.14 -16.01 -27.20
N PRO A 66 6.24 -17.16 -27.90
CA PRO A 66 5.13 -17.74 -28.68
C PRO A 66 3.91 -18.27 -27.91
N ASN A 67 3.87 -18.09 -26.60
CA ASN A 67 2.76 -18.53 -25.74
C ASN A 67 2.15 -17.36 -24.96
N ASP A 68 2.58 -16.13 -25.21
CA ASP A 68 2.11 -14.93 -24.54
C ASP A 68 1.58 -13.96 -25.59
N ALA A 69 0.26 -13.87 -25.69
CA ALA A 69 -0.42 -13.09 -26.72
C ALA A 69 -0.15 -11.57 -26.64
N CYS A 70 0.52 -11.06 -25.60
CA CYS A 70 0.98 -9.67 -25.51
C CYS A 70 2.48 -9.51 -25.82
N SER A 71 3.16 -10.58 -26.19
CA SER A 71 4.60 -10.65 -26.40
C SER A 71 4.91 -10.81 -27.88
N TYR A 72 4.70 -9.74 -28.67
CA TYR A 72 4.95 -9.79 -30.11
C TYR A 72 5.38 -8.46 -30.71
N ASN A 73 5.94 -8.54 -31.93
CA ASN A 73 6.21 -7.36 -32.73
C ASN A 73 5.07 -7.13 -33.70
N VAL A 74 4.33 -6.03 -33.56
CA VAL A 74 3.20 -5.63 -34.43
C VAL A 74 3.56 -5.68 -35.93
N GLY A 75 4.83 -5.38 -36.28
CA GLY A 75 5.33 -5.45 -37.65
C GLY A 75 5.50 -6.87 -38.25
N SER A 76 5.38 -7.91 -37.43
CA SER A 76 5.58 -9.33 -37.76
C SER A 76 4.28 -10.14 -37.85
N VAL A 77 3.14 -9.51 -37.53
CA VAL A 77 1.79 -10.06 -37.71
C VAL A 77 1.58 -10.49 -39.16
N SER A 78 1.31 -11.78 -39.35
CA SER A 78 1.29 -12.42 -40.67
C SER A 78 0.14 -13.41 -40.87
N VAL A 79 -0.60 -13.73 -39.80
CA VAL A 79 -1.85 -14.50 -39.79
C VAL A 79 -2.94 -13.72 -39.03
N PRO A 80 -4.23 -14.07 -39.16
CA PRO A 80 -5.31 -13.35 -38.47
C PRO A 80 -5.25 -13.56 -36.95
N VAL A 81 -5.27 -12.47 -36.20
CA VAL A 81 -5.39 -12.46 -34.73
C VAL A 81 -6.71 -13.14 -34.31
N THR A 82 -6.62 -14.06 -33.36
CA THR A 82 -7.76 -14.80 -32.79
C THR A 82 -7.86 -14.71 -31.27
N SER A 83 -6.83 -14.17 -30.61
CA SER A 83 -6.85 -13.69 -29.23
C SER A 83 -7.85 -12.53 -29.09
N MET A 84 -8.54 -12.48 -27.94
CA MET A 84 -9.39 -11.35 -27.52
C MET A 84 -8.83 -10.66 -26.26
N VAL A 85 -7.51 -10.75 -26.09
CA VAL A 85 -6.78 -10.03 -25.05
C VAL A 85 -6.69 -8.55 -25.43
N ASP A 86 -6.69 -7.71 -24.41
CA ASP A 86 -6.48 -6.25 -24.46
C ASP A 86 -5.19 -6.02 -23.66
N CYS A 87 -4.09 -5.82 -24.38
CA CYS A 87 -2.75 -5.84 -23.80
C CYS A 87 -2.36 -4.53 -23.10
N ASP A 88 -2.98 -3.39 -23.46
CA ASP A 88 -2.72 -2.09 -22.83
C ASP A 88 -3.84 -1.61 -21.88
N GLY A 89 -4.97 -2.31 -21.86
CA GLY A 89 -6.04 -2.16 -20.88
C GLY A 89 -7.03 -1.03 -21.18
N ASP A 90 -7.13 -0.58 -22.42
CA ASP A 90 -7.99 0.54 -22.84
C ASP A 90 -9.46 0.13 -23.10
N GLY A 91 -9.75 -1.17 -23.10
CA GLY A 91 -11.08 -1.74 -23.34
C GLY A 91 -11.40 -2.07 -24.80
N VAL A 92 -10.41 -2.02 -25.70
CA VAL A 92 -10.45 -2.55 -27.07
C VAL A 92 -9.53 -3.76 -27.17
N THR A 93 -9.92 -4.81 -27.90
CA THR A 93 -9.04 -5.98 -28.06
C THR A 93 -7.98 -5.71 -29.12
N ASP A 94 -6.77 -6.24 -28.95
CA ASP A 94 -5.67 -6.12 -29.92
C ASP A 94 -6.10 -6.49 -31.35
N ALA A 95 -6.99 -7.48 -31.48
CA ALA A 95 -7.52 -7.93 -32.76
C ALA A 95 -8.37 -6.85 -33.47
N ASP A 96 -9.14 -6.08 -32.71
CA ASP A 96 -9.96 -4.98 -33.21
C ASP A 96 -9.10 -3.75 -33.55
N GLU A 97 -8.09 -3.45 -32.75
CA GLU A 97 -7.14 -2.35 -33.01
C GLU A 97 -6.28 -2.60 -34.25
N ILE A 98 -5.78 -3.82 -34.43
CA ILE A 98 -5.06 -4.23 -35.66
C ILE A 98 -5.98 -4.14 -36.89
N ALA A 99 -7.28 -4.40 -36.73
CA ALA A 99 -8.26 -4.30 -37.82
C ALA A 99 -8.59 -2.84 -38.18
N ASP A 100 -8.64 -1.94 -37.18
CA ASP A 100 -8.88 -0.51 -37.34
C ASP A 100 -7.61 0.28 -37.68
N GLY A 101 -6.43 -0.34 -37.50
CA GLY A 101 -5.12 0.21 -37.84
C GLY A 101 -4.53 1.10 -36.77
N THR A 102 -4.93 0.90 -35.52
CA THR A 102 -4.39 1.55 -34.32
C THR A 102 -3.37 0.64 -33.61
N ASP A 103 -2.73 1.09 -32.52
CA ASP A 103 -1.52 0.46 -31.95
C ASP A 103 -1.83 -0.28 -30.64
N PRO A 104 -1.83 -1.64 -30.61
CA PRO A 104 -2.32 -2.45 -29.49
C PRO A 104 -1.52 -2.42 -28.18
N ASN A 105 -0.56 -1.52 -28.07
CA ASN A 105 0.27 -1.36 -26.89
C ASN A 105 0.29 0.10 -26.41
N ASP A 106 -0.57 0.95 -26.97
CA ASP A 106 -0.68 2.37 -26.67
C ASP A 106 -2.14 2.71 -26.28
N PRO A 107 -2.43 2.90 -24.98
CA PRO A 107 -3.80 3.02 -24.47
C PRO A 107 -4.53 4.30 -24.88
N CYS A 108 -3.90 5.19 -25.66
CA CYS A 108 -4.54 6.35 -26.32
C CYS A 108 -4.72 6.13 -27.84
N SER A 109 -4.44 4.94 -28.34
CA SER A 109 -4.41 4.60 -29.77
C SER A 109 -5.57 3.67 -30.10
N TYR A 110 -6.80 4.18 -30.03
CA TYR A 110 -8.01 3.41 -30.35
C TYR A 110 -9.02 4.18 -31.20
N THR A 111 -10.04 3.47 -31.70
CA THR A 111 -11.20 4.10 -32.34
C THR A 111 -12.39 4.06 -31.40
N VAL A 112 -12.97 5.21 -31.04
CA VAL A 112 -14.07 5.37 -30.06
C VAL A 112 -15.29 4.45 -30.30
N GLY A 113 -15.48 3.93 -31.52
CA GLY A 113 -16.57 3.01 -31.85
C GLY A 113 -16.33 1.52 -31.53
N SER A 114 -15.14 1.16 -31.06
CA SER A 114 -14.64 -0.23 -30.95
C SER A 114 -14.57 -0.75 -29.50
N ILE A 115 -14.79 0.13 -28.51
CA ILE A 115 -14.75 -0.18 -27.07
C ILE A 115 -15.86 -1.19 -26.70
N SER A 116 -15.47 -2.29 -26.05
CA SER A 116 -16.35 -3.43 -25.74
C SER A 116 -16.35 -3.76 -24.24
N VAL A 117 -17.39 -3.35 -23.48
CA VAL A 117 -17.46 -3.59 -22.01
C VAL A 117 -18.33 -4.82 -21.67
N PRO A 118 -17.88 -5.77 -20.82
CA PRO A 118 -18.69 -6.90 -20.34
C PRO A 118 -19.69 -6.49 -19.24
N VAL A 119 -20.89 -7.08 -19.23
CA VAL A 119 -21.93 -6.80 -18.22
C VAL A 119 -21.69 -7.58 -16.94
N THR A 120 -21.64 -6.93 -15.76
CA THR A 120 -21.44 -7.61 -14.47
C THR A 120 -22.67 -7.49 -13.55
N SER A 121 -23.40 -8.59 -13.36
CA SER A 121 -24.53 -8.74 -12.42
C SER A 121 -24.26 -9.96 -11.56
N ILE A 122 -24.30 -9.82 -10.23
CA ILE A 122 -24.09 -10.91 -9.26
C ILE A 122 -25.39 -11.58 -8.80
N VAL A 123 -26.51 -11.18 -9.38
CA VAL A 123 -27.83 -11.71 -9.02
C VAL A 123 -28.08 -12.96 -9.85
N ASP A 124 -28.37 -14.05 -9.15
CA ASP A 124 -28.87 -15.32 -9.68
C ASP A 124 -30.36 -15.37 -9.33
N CYS A 125 -31.21 -14.88 -10.25
CA CYS A 125 -32.62 -14.65 -9.95
C CYS A 125 -33.43 -15.95 -9.77
N ASP A 126 -32.96 -17.08 -10.32
CA ASP A 126 -33.65 -18.36 -10.25
C ASP A 126 -32.98 -19.39 -9.31
N GLY A 127 -31.79 -19.09 -8.82
CA GLY A 127 -31.07 -19.80 -7.77
C GLY A 127 -30.39 -21.08 -8.26
N ASP A 128 -30.10 -21.16 -9.56
CA ASP A 128 -29.47 -22.34 -10.16
C ASP A 128 -27.93 -22.36 -10.06
N GLY A 129 -27.35 -21.27 -9.55
CA GLY A 129 -25.93 -21.11 -9.28
C GLY A 129 -25.16 -20.43 -10.41
N VAL A 130 -25.83 -19.93 -11.45
CA VAL A 130 -25.25 -19.13 -12.54
C VAL A 130 -25.81 -17.71 -12.46
N THR A 131 -24.97 -16.68 -12.60
CA THR A 131 -25.45 -15.30 -12.47
C THR A 131 -26.10 -14.82 -13.76
N ASP A 132 -27.05 -13.87 -13.66
CA ASP A 132 -27.73 -13.28 -14.84
C ASP A 132 -26.71 -12.66 -15.84
N ALA A 133 -25.49 -12.33 -15.41
CA ALA A 133 -24.39 -11.85 -16.28
C ALA A 133 -23.61 -12.98 -16.98
N ASP A 134 -23.43 -14.12 -16.32
CA ASP A 134 -22.75 -15.27 -16.91
C ASP A 134 -23.58 -15.90 -18.04
N GLU A 135 -24.91 -15.79 -17.98
CA GLU A 135 -25.80 -16.22 -19.07
C GLU A 135 -25.76 -15.29 -20.31
N ILE A 136 -25.42 -14.01 -20.14
CA ILE A 136 -25.31 -13.02 -21.23
C ILE A 136 -23.93 -13.07 -21.90
N ASN A 137 -22.86 -13.23 -21.12
CA ASN A 137 -21.47 -13.15 -21.59
C ASN A 137 -20.89 -14.51 -22.04
N GLY A 138 -21.72 -15.55 -22.15
CA GLY A 138 -21.33 -16.86 -22.66
C GLY A 138 -20.82 -16.84 -24.12
N PRO A 139 -20.08 -17.88 -24.56
CA PRO A 139 -19.10 -17.81 -25.64
C PRO A 139 -19.63 -17.59 -27.08
N ASP A 140 -20.91 -17.32 -27.31
CA ASP A 140 -21.44 -16.98 -28.64
C ASP A 140 -22.24 -15.66 -28.73
N GLY A 141 -22.40 -14.91 -27.63
CA GLY A 141 -22.86 -13.52 -27.63
C GLY A 141 -24.20 -13.23 -28.33
N ASN A 142 -25.11 -14.21 -28.46
CA ASN A 142 -26.38 -14.03 -29.17
C ASN A 142 -27.60 -14.57 -28.37
N PRO A 143 -28.54 -13.70 -27.93
CA PRO A 143 -29.64 -14.09 -27.05
C PRO A 143 -30.81 -14.83 -27.75
N THR A 144 -30.56 -15.56 -28.85
CA THR A 144 -31.63 -16.21 -29.63
C THR A 144 -31.40 -17.68 -29.98
N THR A 145 -30.36 -18.32 -29.47
CA THR A 145 -30.08 -19.76 -29.70
C THR A 145 -30.18 -20.56 -28.41
N ALA A 146 -31.09 -21.55 -28.42
CA ALA A 146 -31.46 -22.34 -27.25
C ALA A 146 -30.33 -23.30 -26.82
N ASP A 147 -29.78 -23.09 -25.64
CA ASP A 147 -28.69 -23.85 -25.05
C ASP A 147 -29.09 -24.76 -23.86
N GLY A 148 -30.26 -24.61 -23.23
CA GLY A 148 -30.80 -25.71 -22.42
C GLY A 148 -31.59 -25.40 -21.15
N THR A 149 -31.79 -24.14 -20.77
CA THR A 149 -32.69 -23.76 -19.67
C THR A 149 -34.08 -23.37 -20.20
N ASP A 150 -35.15 -23.65 -19.44
CA ASP A 150 -36.55 -23.74 -19.91
C ASP A 150 -37.15 -22.37 -20.31
N PRO A 151 -37.56 -22.14 -21.57
CA PRO A 151 -38.14 -20.87 -22.03
C PRO A 151 -39.56 -20.56 -21.51
N ASN A 152 -40.02 -21.17 -20.41
CA ASN A 152 -41.38 -20.96 -19.86
C ASN A 152 -41.46 -20.73 -18.34
N ASP A 153 -40.38 -20.37 -17.65
CA ASP A 153 -40.48 -19.88 -16.27
C ASP A 153 -40.84 -18.37 -16.23
N PRO A 154 -41.85 -17.89 -15.48
CA PRO A 154 -42.55 -16.63 -15.75
C PRO A 154 -41.92 -15.31 -15.26
N CYS A 155 -40.62 -15.21 -15.01
CA CYS A 155 -40.01 -13.98 -14.52
C CYS A 155 -38.67 -13.68 -15.21
N ASP A 156 -38.72 -13.11 -16.42
CA ASP A 156 -37.57 -12.48 -17.04
C ASP A 156 -37.95 -11.09 -17.58
N TYR A 157 -37.06 -10.12 -17.30
CA TYR A 157 -36.92 -8.77 -17.87
C TYR A 157 -37.66 -7.57 -17.24
N ASP A 158 -36.92 -6.72 -16.49
CA ASP A 158 -37.09 -5.26 -16.45
C ASP A 158 -35.77 -4.58 -16.90
N PRO A 159 -35.70 -3.91 -18.07
CA PRO A 159 -34.50 -3.30 -18.65
C PRO A 159 -33.93 -2.09 -17.90
N ALA A 160 -34.31 -1.87 -16.65
CA ALA A 160 -33.98 -0.67 -15.89
C ALA A 160 -32.82 -0.86 -14.87
N SER A 161 -32.21 -2.05 -14.75
CA SER A 161 -31.19 -2.34 -13.72
C SER A 161 -29.79 -2.66 -14.25
N VAL A 162 -29.47 -2.34 -15.50
CA VAL A 162 -28.11 -2.50 -16.06
C VAL A 162 -27.45 -1.12 -16.17
N THR A 163 -26.40 -0.87 -15.39
CA THR A 163 -25.50 0.29 -15.53
C THR A 163 -24.14 -0.21 -16.01
N VAL A 164 -23.70 0.27 -17.18
CA VAL A 164 -22.36 0.04 -17.72
C VAL A 164 -21.42 1.07 -17.09
N THR A 165 -20.31 0.62 -16.51
CA THR A 165 -19.24 1.50 -16.01
C THR A 165 -17.97 1.23 -16.82
N VAL A 166 -17.53 2.24 -17.57
CA VAL A 166 -16.19 2.30 -18.18
C VAL A 166 -15.24 2.76 -17.08
N THR A 167 -14.11 2.08 -16.89
CA THR A 167 -13.17 2.37 -15.77
C THR A 167 -11.81 2.89 -16.21
N SER A 168 -11.67 3.38 -17.45
CA SER A 168 -10.44 4.06 -17.87
C SER A 168 -10.23 5.31 -17.00
N THR A 169 -9.03 5.45 -16.45
CA THR A 169 -8.58 6.63 -15.68
C THR A 169 -7.61 7.49 -16.50
N VAL A 170 -7.47 7.18 -17.79
CA VAL A 170 -6.61 7.88 -18.74
C VAL A 170 -7.36 9.10 -19.27
N ASP A 171 -6.64 10.21 -19.41
CA ASP A 171 -7.07 11.49 -19.97
C ASP A 171 -6.11 11.79 -21.14
N CYS A 172 -6.54 11.47 -22.37
CA CYS A 172 -5.66 11.44 -23.53
C CYS A 172 -5.40 12.84 -24.15
N ASP A 173 -6.24 13.85 -23.88
CA ASP A 173 -6.03 15.24 -24.37
C ASP A 173 -5.64 16.25 -23.29
N GLY A 174 -5.70 15.86 -22.01
CA GLY A 174 -5.15 16.56 -20.87
C GLY A 174 -6.03 17.70 -20.35
N ASP A 175 -7.33 17.69 -20.66
CA ASP A 175 -8.27 18.75 -20.26
C ASP A 175 -8.82 18.58 -18.82
N GLY A 176 -8.51 17.46 -18.17
CA GLY A 176 -8.88 17.15 -16.79
C GLY A 176 -10.19 16.38 -16.64
N VAL A 177 -10.83 15.97 -17.73
CA VAL A 177 -11.96 15.02 -17.76
C VAL A 177 -11.45 13.66 -18.24
N THR A 178 -11.86 12.55 -17.62
CA THR A 178 -11.41 11.23 -18.08
C THR A 178 -12.10 10.86 -19.40
N ASP A 179 -11.40 10.14 -20.29
CA ASP A 179 -11.96 9.67 -21.56
C ASP A 179 -13.30 8.92 -21.36
N ALA A 180 -13.43 8.20 -20.24
CA ALA A 180 -14.63 7.48 -19.84
C ALA A 180 -15.83 8.40 -19.57
N ASP A 181 -15.60 9.56 -18.96
CA ASP A 181 -16.61 10.57 -18.64
C ASP A 181 -17.03 11.37 -19.88
N GLU A 182 -16.11 11.63 -20.80
CA GLU A 182 -16.39 12.31 -22.07
C GLU A 182 -17.22 11.47 -23.05
N ILE A 183 -16.92 10.17 -23.14
CA ILE A 183 -17.72 9.22 -23.92
C ILE A 183 -19.14 9.12 -23.35
N ALA A 184 -19.29 9.15 -22.02
CA ALA A 184 -20.59 9.17 -21.35
C ALA A 184 -21.37 10.48 -21.59
N ALA A 185 -20.67 11.61 -21.73
CA ALA A 185 -21.23 12.92 -22.05
C ALA A 185 -21.50 13.16 -23.55
N GLY A 186 -20.92 12.32 -24.43
CA GLY A 186 -21.06 12.40 -25.88
C GLY A 186 -20.14 13.44 -26.54
N THR A 187 -19.03 13.75 -25.88
CA THR A 187 -17.94 14.64 -26.32
C THR A 187 -16.78 13.83 -26.94
N ASP A 188 -15.81 14.48 -27.59
CA ASP A 188 -14.73 13.82 -28.34
C ASP A 188 -13.44 13.73 -27.49
N PRO A 189 -13.00 12.54 -27.03
CA PRO A 189 -11.91 12.37 -26.05
C PRO A 189 -10.48 12.72 -26.52
N ASN A 190 -10.37 13.41 -27.65
CA ASN A 190 -9.10 13.81 -28.26
C ASN A 190 -9.12 15.28 -28.74
N ASP A 191 -10.14 16.07 -28.37
CA ASP A 191 -10.34 17.47 -28.80
C ASP A 191 -10.64 18.40 -27.60
N PRO A 192 -9.65 19.21 -27.14
CA PRO A 192 -9.73 19.99 -25.90
C PRO A 192 -10.72 21.17 -25.97
N CYS A 193 -11.36 21.43 -27.11
CA CYS A 193 -12.43 22.43 -27.24
C CYS A 193 -13.84 21.78 -27.26
N SER A 194 -13.93 20.47 -27.04
CA SER A 194 -15.15 19.69 -27.20
C SER A 194 -15.72 19.17 -25.86
N TYR A 195 -15.72 19.92 -24.77
CA TYR A 195 -16.25 19.46 -23.46
C TYR A 195 -17.66 19.98 -23.12
N ASN A 196 -18.27 19.43 -22.06
CA ASN A 196 -19.54 19.90 -21.48
C ASN A 196 -19.33 20.42 -20.05
N VAL A 197 -19.54 21.72 -19.84
CA VAL A 197 -19.26 22.48 -18.60
C VAL A 197 -19.89 21.89 -17.31
N ALA A 198 -20.85 20.96 -17.43
CA ALA A 198 -21.56 20.38 -16.29
C ALA A 198 -20.94 19.09 -15.68
N ALA A 199 -19.81 18.57 -16.17
CA ALA A 199 -19.29 17.23 -15.80
C ALA A 199 -18.08 17.20 -14.83
N VAL A 200 -17.60 18.34 -14.31
CA VAL A 200 -16.41 18.39 -13.43
C VAL A 200 -16.78 18.26 -11.94
N THR A 201 -16.40 17.20 -11.19
CA THR A 201 -16.63 17.07 -9.72
C THR A 201 -15.59 16.23 -8.92
N VAL A 202 -15.19 16.66 -7.69
CA VAL A 202 -14.47 15.86 -6.64
C VAL A 202 -14.93 16.21 -5.17
N VAL A 203 -14.79 15.30 -4.18
CA VAL A 203 -15.44 15.18 -2.82
C VAL A 203 -14.67 15.81 -1.60
N ALA A 204 -15.36 16.26 -0.52
CA ALA A 204 -14.79 16.91 0.71
C ALA A 204 -15.04 16.18 2.09
N THR A 205 -14.15 16.35 3.11
CA THR A 205 -14.06 15.52 4.37
C THR A 205 -13.87 16.28 5.73
N SER A 206 -14.93 16.77 6.42
CA SER A 206 -14.83 17.49 7.74
C SER A 206 -15.48 16.77 8.95
N THR A 207 -14.89 16.81 10.16
CA THR A 207 -15.29 15.97 11.33
C THR A 207 -15.86 16.70 12.57
N VAL A 208 -16.40 17.92 12.44
CA VAL A 208 -16.98 18.68 13.57
C VAL A 208 -18.49 18.43 13.67
N ASP A 209 -19.06 18.37 14.89
CA ASP A 209 -20.52 18.25 15.18
C ASP A 209 -20.91 19.48 16.02
N CYS A 210 -21.51 20.48 15.36
CA CYS A 210 -21.59 21.82 15.91
C CYS A 210 -22.84 22.09 16.77
N ASP A 211 -23.90 21.28 16.65
CA ASP A 211 -25.11 21.37 17.47
C ASP A 211 -25.16 20.32 18.61
N GLY A 212 -24.25 19.34 18.56
CA GLY A 212 -23.99 18.36 19.61
C GLY A 212 -25.03 17.27 19.69
N ASP A 213 -25.73 16.98 18.60
CA ASP A 213 -26.72 15.91 18.52
C ASP A 213 -26.12 14.51 18.27
N GLY A 214 -24.83 14.46 17.91
CA GLY A 214 -24.03 13.25 17.74
C GLY A 214 -23.72 12.88 16.30
N VAL A 215 -24.06 13.69 15.30
CA VAL A 215 -23.70 13.52 13.88
C VAL A 215 -22.72 14.62 13.46
N THR A 216 -21.66 14.28 12.75
CA THR A 216 -20.69 15.28 12.25
C THR A 216 -21.23 15.97 10.99
N ASP A 217 -20.87 17.23 10.77
CA ASP A 217 -21.29 18.04 9.64
C ASP A 217 -21.03 17.35 8.27
N ALA A 218 -19.95 16.56 8.09
CA ALA A 218 -19.74 15.79 6.85
C ALA A 218 -20.64 14.54 6.69
N ASN A 219 -21.22 14.01 7.77
CA ASN A 219 -22.15 12.89 7.71
C ASN A 219 -23.59 13.37 7.47
N GLU A 220 -23.91 14.64 7.78
CA GLU A 220 -25.18 15.26 7.38
C GLU A 220 -25.21 15.62 5.89
N VAL A 221 -24.06 15.97 5.29
CA VAL A 221 -23.95 16.20 3.83
C VAL A 221 -23.97 14.90 3.01
N ASN A 222 -23.41 13.81 3.53
CA ASN A 222 -23.21 12.56 2.77
C ASN A 222 -24.17 11.40 3.13
N GLY A 223 -25.29 11.69 3.83
CA GLY A 223 -26.35 10.72 4.15
C GLY A 223 -27.27 10.38 2.96
N PRO A 224 -27.99 9.23 2.98
CA PRO A 224 -28.46 8.54 1.77
C PRO A 224 -29.55 9.24 0.93
N ASP A 225 -30.08 10.39 1.34
CA ASP A 225 -31.11 11.10 0.58
C ASP A 225 -30.77 12.53 0.13
N GLY A 226 -29.62 13.10 0.50
CA GLY A 226 -28.99 14.24 -0.19
C GLY A 226 -29.89 15.45 -0.51
N ASP A 227 -30.96 15.68 0.26
CA ASP A 227 -31.96 16.73 0.01
C ASP A 227 -32.22 17.57 1.28
N PRO A 228 -31.79 18.84 1.33
CA PRO A 228 -32.03 19.78 2.43
C PRO A 228 -33.51 20.16 2.65
N ALA A 229 -34.46 19.60 1.91
CA ALA A 229 -35.88 19.99 1.93
C ALA A 229 -36.84 19.04 2.67
N THR A 230 -36.36 17.96 3.33
CA THR A 230 -37.24 17.10 4.12
C THR A 230 -37.44 17.63 5.55
N PRO A 231 -38.67 17.73 6.10
CA PRO A 231 -38.87 18.21 7.47
C PRO A 231 -38.63 17.10 8.49
N ASP A 232 -37.41 16.99 9.03
CA ASP A 232 -37.07 16.05 10.11
C ASP A 232 -37.00 16.69 11.51
N GLY A 233 -36.97 18.02 11.64
CA GLY A 233 -37.38 18.69 12.88
C GLY A 233 -36.48 19.78 13.45
N THR A 234 -35.55 20.34 12.68
CA THR A 234 -34.75 21.51 13.09
C THR A 234 -35.27 22.80 12.40
N ASP A 235 -35.26 23.92 13.14
CA ASP A 235 -35.99 25.17 12.81
C ASP A 235 -35.13 26.10 11.92
N PRO A 236 -35.56 26.45 10.69
CA PRO A 236 -34.79 27.29 9.75
C PRO A 236 -34.61 28.76 10.18
N ASN A 237 -34.78 29.10 11.45
CA ASN A 237 -34.53 30.43 11.99
C ASN A 237 -33.63 30.43 13.24
N ASP A 238 -32.94 29.32 13.54
CA ASP A 238 -31.86 29.32 14.52
C ASP A 238 -30.55 29.81 13.89
N ALA A 239 -29.82 30.65 14.60
CA ALA A 239 -28.67 31.40 14.07
C ALA A 239 -27.35 30.63 14.12
N CYS A 240 -27.41 29.30 14.23
CA CYS A 240 -26.27 28.39 14.19
C CYS A 240 -26.28 27.44 12.98
N ASP A 241 -27.32 27.44 12.12
CA ASP A 241 -27.26 26.78 10.81
C ASP A 241 -26.81 27.78 9.74
N TYR A 242 -25.71 27.42 9.08
CA TYR A 242 -24.82 28.25 8.25
C TYR A 242 -25.51 28.90 7.02
N ILE A 243 -25.04 30.11 6.65
CA ILE A 243 -25.38 30.80 5.39
C ILE A 243 -24.17 30.68 4.44
N ASP A 244 -24.45 30.18 3.23
CA ASP A 244 -23.88 30.50 1.90
C ASP A 244 -22.35 30.53 1.71
N GLY A 245 -21.88 29.80 0.68
CA GLY A 245 -20.59 30.06 0.03
C GLY A 245 -19.70 28.84 -0.25
N ALA A 246 -19.50 28.59 -1.56
CA ALA A 246 -18.35 27.96 -2.21
C ALA A 246 -18.06 26.46 -1.99
N ALA A 247 -18.48 25.67 -2.99
CA ALA A 247 -17.62 24.65 -3.60
C ALA A 247 -17.90 24.62 -5.11
N THR A 248 -17.36 25.60 -5.83
CA THR A 248 -17.19 25.58 -7.29
C THR A 248 -15.70 25.80 -7.56
N VAL A 249 -15.06 24.85 -8.25
CA VAL A 249 -13.66 24.90 -8.68
C VAL A 249 -13.62 25.47 -10.11
N PRO A 250 -12.64 26.34 -10.49
CA PRO A 250 -12.61 27.02 -11.79
C PRO A 250 -12.36 26.07 -12.97
N ALA A 251 -12.91 26.40 -14.14
CA ALA A 251 -12.65 25.70 -15.42
C ALA A 251 -11.34 26.18 -16.06
N THR A 252 -10.54 25.26 -16.62
CA THR A 252 -9.13 25.49 -17.02
C THR A 252 -8.87 25.64 -18.53
N SER A 253 -9.90 25.82 -19.37
CA SER A 253 -9.72 25.93 -20.84
C SER A 253 -9.18 27.32 -21.26
N MET A 254 -8.01 27.38 -21.92
CA MET A 254 -7.24 28.62 -22.22
C MET A 254 -7.33 29.13 -23.69
N GLY A 255 -8.44 28.93 -24.42
CA GLY A 255 -8.61 29.43 -25.80
C GLY A 255 -9.41 30.74 -25.91
N ASP A 256 -9.06 31.64 -26.85
CA ASP A 256 -9.86 32.83 -27.30
C ASP A 256 -10.51 32.51 -28.65
N CYS A 257 -11.82 32.23 -28.63
CA CYS A 257 -12.52 31.70 -29.80
C CYS A 257 -13.02 32.77 -30.80
N ASP A 258 -13.08 34.07 -30.44
CA ASP A 258 -13.70 35.13 -31.27
C ASP A 258 -12.78 36.28 -31.72
N GLY A 259 -11.61 36.44 -31.06
CA GLY A 259 -10.49 37.27 -31.50
C GLY A 259 -10.63 38.76 -31.22
N ASP A 260 -11.42 39.16 -30.22
CA ASP A 260 -11.47 40.54 -29.73
C ASP A 260 -10.35 40.88 -28.71
N GLY A 261 -9.67 39.85 -28.19
CA GLY A 261 -8.53 39.95 -27.29
C GLY A 261 -8.82 39.60 -25.81
N VAL A 262 -9.92 38.90 -25.50
CA VAL A 262 -10.24 38.32 -24.17
C VAL A 262 -10.34 36.78 -24.27
N THR A 263 -9.98 36.00 -23.22
CA THR A 263 -10.06 34.53 -23.28
C THR A 263 -11.42 33.98 -22.81
N ASP A 264 -11.85 32.82 -23.33
CA ASP A 264 -13.15 32.24 -22.99
C ASP A 264 -13.31 31.94 -21.48
N ALA A 265 -12.21 31.69 -20.76
CA ALA A 265 -12.20 31.47 -19.31
C ALA A 265 -12.41 32.77 -18.51
N ASP A 266 -11.91 33.90 -19.02
CA ASP A 266 -12.03 35.22 -18.40
C ASP A 266 -13.46 35.77 -18.58
N GLU A 267 -14.12 35.49 -19.69
CA GLU A 267 -15.53 35.88 -19.93
C GLU A 267 -16.54 35.10 -19.06
N ILE A 268 -16.20 33.85 -18.68
CA ILE A 268 -17.06 32.99 -17.84
C ILE A 268 -16.86 33.25 -16.34
N ASN A 269 -15.60 33.37 -15.88
CA ASN A 269 -15.27 33.49 -14.46
C ASN A 269 -14.94 34.92 -14.01
N GLY A 270 -14.94 35.89 -14.93
CA GLY A 270 -14.48 37.25 -14.67
C GLY A 270 -12.95 37.33 -14.42
N PRO A 271 -12.37 38.53 -14.49
CA PRO A 271 -10.90 38.73 -14.43
C PRO A 271 -10.26 38.43 -13.05
N ASP A 272 -11.04 38.08 -12.02
CA ASP A 272 -10.55 37.66 -10.70
C ASP A 272 -10.72 36.16 -10.41
N GLY A 273 -11.24 35.38 -11.37
CA GLY A 273 -11.38 33.93 -11.29
C GLY A 273 -12.53 33.43 -10.40
N ASP A 274 -13.49 34.28 -10.03
CA ASP A 274 -14.70 33.92 -9.26
C ASP A 274 -15.91 33.64 -10.20
N PRO A 275 -16.39 32.38 -10.30
CA PRO A 275 -17.53 32.02 -11.18
C PRO A 275 -18.86 32.71 -10.86
N THR A 276 -18.96 33.49 -9.79
CA THR A 276 -20.16 34.25 -9.40
C THR A 276 -20.17 35.71 -9.88
N THR A 277 -19.10 36.17 -10.52
CA THR A 277 -19.00 37.52 -11.13
C THR A 277 -18.70 37.51 -12.65
N PRO A 278 -19.61 37.01 -13.52
CA PRO A 278 -19.46 37.18 -14.98
C PRO A 278 -19.62 38.64 -15.41
N ASP A 279 -18.79 39.13 -16.33
CA ASP A 279 -18.79 40.54 -16.78
C ASP A 279 -19.96 40.88 -17.73
N GLY A 280 -20.59 39.87 -18.33
CA GLY A 280 -21.81 39.98 -19.12
C GLY A 280 -21.61 40.32 -20.60
N THR A 281 -20.40 40.19 -21.14
CA THR A 281 -20.13 40.20 -22.59
C THR A 281 -20.54 38.86 -23.24
N ASP A 282 -20.68 38.85 -24.56
CA ASP A 282 -21.03 37.67 -25.37
C ASP A 282 -19.77 37.25 -26.12
N SER A 283 -19.32 36.00 -25.88
CA SER A 283 -18.07 35.41 -26.37
C SER A 283 -17.99 35.18 -27.89
N ASN A 284 -18.72 36.01 -28.66
CA ASN A 284 -18.80 36.03 -30.12
C ASN A 284 -19.09 37.45 -30.77
N ASP A 285 -19.02 38.63 -30.11
CA ASP A 285 -19.35 40.00 -30.68
C ASP A 285 -18.37 41.19 -30.41
N ALA A 286 -17.72 41.72 -31.47
CA ALA A 286 -16.54 42.61 -31.44
C ALA A 286 -16.72 44.16 -31.24
N CYS A 287 -17.88 44.67 -30.83
CA CYS A 287 -18.04 46.10 -30.42
C CYS A 287 -18.72 46.23 -29.04
N ASP A 288 -18.87 45.11 -28.35
CA ASP A 288 -19.50 45.01 -27.03
C ASP A 288 -18.44 44.66 -25.99
N TYR A 289 -17.47 45.57 -25.84
CA TYR A 289 -16.39 45.47 -24.87
C TYR A 289 -16.33 46.75 -24.01
N GLU A 290 -15.91 46.62 -22.76
CA GLU A 290 -15.41 47.75 -21.98
C GLU A 290 -13.89 47.82 -22.17
N VAL A 291 -13.34 49.03 -22.34
CA VAL A 291 -11.90 49.22 -22.71
C VAL A 291 -10.94 48.62 -21.67
N ALA A 292 -11.43 48.27 -20.49
CA ALA A 292 -10.65 47.79 -19.37
C ALA A 292 -10.33 46.27 -19.40
N ASP A 293 -11.02 45.46 -20.21
CA ASP A 293 -11.02 43.99 -20.04
C ASP A 293 -10.20 43.21 -21.11
N ILE A 294 -9.42 43.88 -21.97
CA ILE A 294 -8.58 43.24 -23.02
C ILE A 294 -7.24 42.74 -22.42
N SER A 295 -6.91 41.44 -22.59
CA SER A 295 -5.69 40.80 -22.04
C SER A 295 -4.66 40.49 -23.16
N LEU A 296 -3.39 40.91 -23.02
CA LEU A 296 -2.36 40.85 -24.09
C LEU A 296 -1.03 40.22 -23.62
N PRO A 297 -0.40 39.30 -24.40
CA PRO A 297 0.89 38.68 -24.05
C PRO A 297 2.10 39.60 -24.31
N VAL A 298 3.06 39.59 -23.38
CA VAL A 298 4.32 40.37 -23.44
C VAL A 298 5.36 39.62 -24.29
N THR A 299 5.99 40.31 -25.24
CA THR A 299 7.06 39.72 -26.08
C THR A 299 8.32 40.60 -26.09
N SER A 300 9.41 40.05 -25.55
CA SER A 300 10.81 40.51 -25.67
C SER A 300 11.64 39.39 -26.31
N THR A 301 12.65 39.74 -27.09
CA THR A 301 13.63 38.77 -27.64
C THR A 301 15.06 39.19 -27.28
N VAL A 302 15.19 40.09 -26.32
CA VAL A 302 16.46 40.57 -25.80
C VAL A 302 16.82 39.63 -24.64
N ASP A 303 18.11 39.35 -24.51
CA ASP A 303 18.75 38.51 -23.49
C ASP A 303 19.84 39.42 -22.94
N CYS A 304 19.52 40.11 -21.85
CA CYS A 304 20.28 41.26 -21.42
C CYS A 304 21.55 40.86 -20.65
N ASP A 305 21.59 39.65 -20.07
CA ASP A 305 22.72 39.14 -19.30
C ASP A 305 23.59 38.11 -20.08
N GLY A 306 23.07 37.57 -21.17
CA GLY A 306 23.75 36.67 -22.10
C GLY A 306 23.90 35.24 -21.57
N ASP A 307 23.07 34.84 -20.61
CA ASP A 307 23.07 33.50 -20.02
C ASP A 307 22.37 32.45 -20.91
N GLY A 308 21.57 32.91 -21.87
CA GLY A 308 20.88 32.10 -22.88
C GLY A 308 19.35 32.04 -22.73
N VAL A 309 18.74 32.77 -21.80
CA VAL A 309 17.27 32.96 -21.69
C VAL A 309 16.88 34.37 -22.16
N THR A 310 15.67 34.57 -22.72
CA THR A 310 15.22 35.91 -23.15
C THR A 310 14.34 36.57 -22.09
N ASP A 311 14.28 37.91 -22.06
CA ASP A 311 13.45 38.64 -21.07
C ASP A 311 11.95 38.26 -21.15
N ALA A 312 11.50 37.59 -22.23
CA ALA A 312 10.14 37.04 -22.34
C ALA A 312 9.99 35.61 -21.81
N ASP A 313 11.06 34.83 -21.81
CA ASP A 313 11.07 33.47 -21.27
C ASP A 313 11.14 33.50 -19.72
N GLU A 314 11.65 34.58 -19.13
CA GLU A 314 11.67 34.83 -17.68
C GLU A 314 10.30 35.26 -17.13
N ILE A 315 9.49 35.98 -17.91
CA ILE A 315 8.10 36.33 -17.54
C ILE A 315 7.15 35.12 -17.74
N ASN A 316 7.43 34.24 -18.71
CA ASN A 316 6.56 33.12 -19.09
C ASN A 316 7.11 31.73 -18.68
N GLY A 317 8.05 31.67 -17.73
CA GLY A 317 8.61 30.43 -17.19
C GLY A 317 7.59 29.59 -16.38
N PRO A 318 7.95 28.36 -15.95
CA PRO A 318 6.99 27.36 -15.46
C PRO A 318 6.22 27.69 -14.18
N ASP A 319 6.56 28.74 -13.45
CA ASP A 319 5.81 29.16 -12.26
C ASP A 319 5.08 30.51 -12.41
N GLY A 320 5.43 31.36 -13.38
CA GLY A 320 4.66 32.58 -13.71
C GLY A 320 4.35 33.52 -12.53
N ASP A 321 5.07 33.38 -11.40
CA ASP A 321 4.82 34.08 -10.14
C ASP A 321 6.08 34.85 -9.71
N PRO A 322 6.02 36.19 -9.58
CA PRO A 322 7.11 37.04 -9.09
C PRO A 322 7.55 36.83 -7.63
N ALA A 323 7.21 35.70 -6.97
CA ALA A 323 7.29 35.55 -5.50
C ALA A 323 8.01 34.30 -4.93
N THR A 324 8.69 33.44 -5.71
CA THR A 324 9.51 32.33 -5.15
C THR A 324 10.93 32.24 -5.71
N ALA A 325 11.90 31.68 -4.95
CA ALA A 325 13.36 31.88 -5.16
C ALA A 325 14.18 30.58 -5.24
N ASP A 326 14.88 30.33 -6.36
CA ASP A 326 15.95 29.31 -6.52
C ASP A 326 17.25 29.80 -7.21
N GLY A 327 17.57 31.10 -7.10
CA GLY A 327 18.93 31.48 -6.69
C GLY A 327 20.05 31.47 -7.74
N THR A 328 19.76 31.85 -8.98
CA THR A 328 20.67 32.70 -9.79
C THR A 328 20.13 34.14 -9.73
N ASP A 329 20.91 35.08 -9.19
CA ASP A 329 20.51 36.41 -8.67
C ASP A 329 20.61 37.55 -9.70
N PRO A 330 19.50 38.23 -10.04
CA PRO A 330 19.49 39.29 -11.02
C PRO A 330 18.93 40.66 -10.48
N ASN A 331 19.22 41.06 -9.22
CA ASN A 331 19.39 42.51 -8.91
C ASN A 331 20.86 42.91 -8.64
N ASP A 332 21.76 42.21 -9.33
CA ASP A 332 22.47 42.86 -10.44
C ASP A 332 21.44 43.26 -11.55
N PRO A 333 21.13 44.57 -11.79
CA PRO A 333 20.06 45.14 -12.65
C PRO A 333 20.18 44.90 -14.17
N CYS A 334 20.69 43.73 -14.55
CA CYS A 334 20.56 43.21 -15.90
C CYS A 334 19.36 42.24 -16.06
N ASP A 335 18.40 42.21 -15.13
CA ASP A 335 17.32 41.19 -15.07
C ASP A 335 15.99 41.54 -15.74
N TYR A 336 15.62 42.81 -15.95
CA TYR A 336 14.80 43.27 -17.10
C TYR A 336 14.43 44.77 -16.99
N ASP A 337 14.12 45.41 -18.13
CA ASP A 337 13.66 46.82 -18.25
C ASP A 337 12.19 46.91 -18.75
N PRO A 338 11.25 47.43 -17.93
CA PRO A 338 9.84 47.62 -18.29
C PRO A 338 9.59 48.51 -19.52
N ALA A 339 10.55 49.36 -19.92
CA ALA A 339 10.40 50.26 -21.06
C ALA A 339 10.55 49.55 -22.43
N SER A 340 10.99 48.30 -22.46
CA SER A 340 11.12 47.50 -23.68
C SER A 340 9.84 46.74 -24.08
N VAL A 341 8.80 46.80 -23.24
CA VAL A 341 7.51 46.10 -23.41
C VAL A 341 6.51 46.99 -24.16
N THR A 342 5.91 46.48 -25.25
CA THR A 342 4.86 47.20 -26.01
C THR A 342 3.55 46.42 -26.06
N LEU A 343 2.42 47.06 -25.66
CA LEU A 343 1.05 46.58 -25.87
C LEU A 343 0.48 47.10 -27.21
N ALA A 344 -0.26 46.28 -27.95
CA ALA A 344 -0.88 46.68 -29.22
C ALA A 344 -2.40 46.47 -29.19
N VAL A 345 -3.17 47.55 -29.34
CA VAL A 345 -4.64 47.55 -29.53
C VAL A 345 -4.95 47.89 -31.01
N THR A 346 -5.76 47.08 -31.71
CA THR A 346 -5.85 47.13 -33.19
C THR A 346 -7.17 47.60 -33.81
N SER A 347 -8.04 48.33 -33.09
CA SER A 347 -9.33 48.83 -33.65
C SER A 347 -9.15 50.00 -34.65
N THR A 348 -10.01 50.13 -35.68
CA THR A 348 -9.87 51.15 -36.75
C THR A 348 -11.17 51.90 -37.13
N VAL A 349 -12.04 52.22 -36.16
CA VAL A 349 -13.37 52.87 -36.36
C VAL A 349 -13.35 54.32 -35.80
N ASP A 350 -14.18 55.27 -36.29
CA ASP A 350 -14.36 56.68 -35.80
C ASP A 350 -15.84 56.91 -35.50
N CYS A 351 -16.19 57.08 -34.22
CA CYS A 351 -17.57 57.09 -33.76
C CYS A 351 -18.24 58.49 -33.68
N ASP A 352 -17.51 59.62 -33.61
CA ASP A 352 -18.06 60.97 -33.28
C ASP A 352 -18.00 62.04 -34.41
N GLY A 353 -17.12 61.87 -35.39
CA GLY A 353 -17.03 62.70 -36.60
C GLY A 353 -16.39 64.08 -36.45
N ASP A 354 -15.61 64.31 -35.39
CA ASP A 354 -14.67 65.42 -35.22
C ASP A 354 -13.50 65.36 -36.23
N GLY A 355 -13.23 64.17 -36.77
CA GLY A 355 -12.18 63.87 -37.74
C GLY A 355 -11.01 63.01 -37.22
N VAL A 356 -11.11 62.35 -36.06
CA VAL A 356 -10.13 61.42 -35.45
C VAL A 356 -10.75 60.02 -35.26
N THR A 357 -9.97 58.92 -35.26
CA THR A 357 -10.51 57.53 -35.06
C THR A 357 -10.40 57.07 -33.62
N ASP A 358 -11.27 56.18 -33.15
CA ASP A 358 -11.37 55.73 -31.75
C ASP A 358 -10.03 55.22 -31.18
N ALA A 359 -9.24 54.47 -31.97
CA ALA A 359 -7.92 54.01 -31.52
C ALA A 359 -6.89 55.14 -31.43
N ASP A 360 -7.01 56.16 -32.29
CA ASP A 360 -6.17 57.36 -32.25
C ASP A 360 -6.63 58.30 -31.13
N GLU A 361 -7.93 58.38 -30.84
CA GLU A 361 -8.47 59.19 -29.74
C GLU A 361 -8.17 58.58 -28.37
N ILE A 362 -8.27 57.25 -28.23
CA ILE A 362 -7.84 56.55 -27.02
C ILE A 362 -6.32 56.71 -26.82
N ALA A 363 -5.54 56.62 -27.91
CA ALA A 363 -4.10 56.86 -27.84
C ALA A 363 -3.76 58.32 -27.48
N ASP A 364 -4.57 59.28 -27.95
CA ASP A 364 -4.41 60.70 -27.67
C ASP A 364 -5.10 61.15 -26.36
N GLY A 365 -5.83 60.24 -25.70
CA GLY A 365 -6.58 60.49 -24.47
C GLY A 365 -7.79 61.42 -24.63
N THR A 366 -8.32 61.55 -25.84
CA THR A 366 -9.55 62.30 -26.13
C THR A 366 -10.77 61.39 -26.14
N ASP A 367 -11.96 61.96 -25.97
CA ASP A 367 -13.19 61.17 -25.82
C ASP A 367 -13.74 60.83 -27.20
N PRO A 368 -13.80 59.55 -27.62
CA PRO A 368 -14.24 59.14 -28.95
C PRO A 368 -15.72 59.39 -29.29
N ASN A 369 -16.39 60.26 -28.52
CA ASN A 369 -17.81 60.60 -28.63
C ASN A 369 -18.13 62.12 -28.44
N ASP A 370 -17.16 63.05 -28.27
CA ASP A 370 -17.38 64.52 -28.11
C ASP A 370 -16.60 65.46 -29.07
N ALA A 371 -17.32 66.13 -29.99
CA ALA A 371 -16.75 66.96 -31.08
C ALA A 371 -16.06 68.29 -30.71
N CYS A 372 -15.99 68.68 -29.42
CA CYS A 372 -15.10 69.75 -28.94
C CYS A 372 -13.89 69.20 -28.16
N SER A 373 -13.84 67.88 -27.97
CA SER A 373 -12.83 67.13 -27.23
C SER A 373 -11.89 66.46 -28.22
N TYR A 374 -11.09 67.29 -28.90
CA TYR A 374 -10.18 66.78 -29.91
C TYR A 374 -8.87 67.55 -29.98
N ASN A 375 -7.83 66.83 -30.35
CA ASN A 375 -6.56 67.44 -30.66
C ASN A 375 -6.59 67.92 -32.11
N VAL A 376 -6.48 69.24 -32.32
CA VAL A 376 -6.50 69.86 -33.66
C VAL A 376 -5.44 69.26 -34.60
N GLY A 377 -4.34 68.74 -34.05
CA GLY A 377 -3.27 68.08 -34.80
C GLY A 377 -3.57 66.64 -35.25
N SER A 378 -4.54 65.98 -34.64
CA SER A 378 -4.88 64.56 -34.83
C SER A 378 -6.04 64.34 -35.81
N VAL A 379 -6.63 65.44 -36.27
CA VAL A 379 -7.66 65.45 -37.29
C VAL A 379 -7.07 64.95 -38.62
N THR A 380 -7.22 63.65 -38.88
CA THR A 380 -6.74 62.98 -40.10
C THR A 380 -7.87 62.71 -41.09
N VAL A 381 -9.13 62.85 -40.64
CA VAL A 381 -10.37 62.75 -41.40
C VAL A 381 -11.09 64.11 -41.41
N SER A 382 -12.06 64.32 -42.30
CA SER A 382 -12.63 65.67 -42.54
C SER A 382 -13.65 66.12 -41.49
N VAL A 383 -13.36 67.22 -40.77
CA VAL A 383 -14.23 67.86 -39.75
C VAL A 383 -15.58 68.31 -40.32
N THR A 384 -16.69 67.94 -39.68
CA THR A 384 -18.04 68.29 -40.13
C THR A 384 -18.84 69.26 -39.23
N SER A 385 -18.20 69.88 -38.20
CA SER A 385 -18.75 70.82 -37.18
C SER A 385 -18.65 72.35 -37.53
N MET A 386 -19.37 73.28 -36.84
CA MET A 386 -19.40 74.76 -37.09
C MET A 386 -19.56 75.67 -35.82
N VAL A 387 -18.67 75.62 -34.83
CA VAL A 387 -18.74 76.40 -33.56
C VAL A 387 -17.68 77.54 -33.52
N ASP A 388 -17.82 78.55 -32.62
CA ASP A 388 -16.83 79.61 -32.25
C ASP A 388 -16.60 79.47 -30.75
N CYS A 389 -15.46 78.92 -30.39
CA CYS A 389 -15.22 78.42 -29.05
C CYS A 389 -14.64 79.48 -28.08
N ASP A 390 -14.02 80.58 -28.53
CA ASP A 390 -13.30 81.54 -27.66
C ASP A 390 -13.88 82.98 -27.54
N GLY A 391 -14.75 83.42 -28.45
CA GLY A 391 -15.45 84.69 -28.35
C GLY A 391 -14.60 85.96 -28.53
N ASP A 392 -13.46 85.83 -29.20
CA ASP A 392 -12.53 86.91 -29.57
C ASP A 392 -13.08 87.83 -30.68
N GLY A 393 -14.02 87.31 -31.47
CA GLY A 393 -14.52 87.96 -32.67
C GLY A 393 -14.43 87.15 -33.98
N VAL A 394 -13.94 85.90 -33.97
CA VAL A 394 -13.66 85.00 -35.12
C VAL A 394 -14.40 83.63 -34.95
N THR A 395 -14.10 82.52 -35.65
CA THR A 395 -14.87 81.22 -35.55
C THR A 395 -13.95 80.05 -35.91
N ASP A 396 -14.11 78.85 -35.33
CA ASP A 396 -13.11 77.77 -35.41
C ASP A 396 -12.70 77.39 -36.84
N ALA A 397 -13.67 77.19 -37.73
CA ALA A 397 -13.38 76.83 -39.12
C ALA A 397 -12.67 77.97 -39.90
N ASN A 398 -12.86 79.23 -39.49
CA ASN A 398 -12.16 80.38 -40.08
C ASN A 398 -10.79 80.61 -39.45
N GLU A 399 -10.62 80.29 -38.18
CA GLU A 399 -9.34 80.42 -37.47
C GLU A 399 -8.37 79.34 -37.92
N ILE A 400 -8.85 78.10 -38.08
CA ILE A 400 -8.11 77.03 -38.77
C ILE A 400 -7.72 77.45 -40.20
N ALA A 401 -8.53 78.28 -40.87
CA ALA A 401 -8.23 78.79 -42.21
C ALA A 401 -7.27 80.00 -42.23
N ASP A 402 -7.34 80.90 -41.25
CA ASP A 402 -6.47 82.07 -41.09
C ASP A 402 -5.15 81.73 -40.35
N GLY A 403 -5.06 80.51 -39.80
CA GLY A 403 -3.92 80.01 -39.05
C GLY A 403 -3.81 80.63 -37.65
N THR A 404 -4.93 81.11 -37.11
CA THR A 404 -5.08 81.52 -35.72
C THR A 404 -5.77 80.40 -34.92
N ASP A 405 -5.62 80.40 -33.61
CA ASP A 405 -6.18 79.36 -32.75
C ASP A 405 -7.66 79.64 -32.46
N PRO A 406 -8.59 78.74 -32.87
CA PRO A 406 -10.02 78.79 -32.54
C PRO A 406 -10.43 78.98 -31.08
N ASN A 407 -9.51 78.72 -30.16
CA ASN A 407 -9.78 78.60 -28.74
C ASN A 407 -9.03 79.66 -27.89
N ASP A 408 -8.34 80.65 -28.49
CA ASP A 408 -7.59 81.69 -27.78
C ASP A 408 -7.93 83.15 -28.20
N ALA A 409 -8.57 83.88 -27.29
CA ALA A 409 -9.02 85.24 -27.52
C ALA A 409 -7.94 86.34 -27.61
N CYS A 410 -6.66 86.00 -27.41
CA CYS A 410 -5.52 86.86 -27.70
C CYS A 410 -4.86 86.49 -29.05
N SER A 411 -5.18 85.31 -29.59
CA SER A 411 -4.67 84.80 -30.86
C SER A 411 -5.54 85.28 -32.01
N TYR A 412 -5.50 86.59 -32.27
CA TYR A 412 -6.26 87.15 -33.39
C TYR A 412 -5.52 88.25 -34.11
N ASN A 413 -5.83 88.34 -35.40
CA ASN A 413 -5.45 89.51 -36.16
C ASN A 413 -6.47 90.61 -35.84
N VAL A 414 -6.03 91.72 -35.24
CA VAL A 414 -6.88 92.90 -34.95
C VAL A 414 -7.67 93.39 -36.19
N GLY A 415 -7.24 93.02 -37.41
CA GLY A 415 -7.94 93.27 -38.68
C GLY A 415 -8.99 92.24 -39.15
N SER A 416 -9.07 91.03 -38.58
CA SER A 416 -9.97 89.92 -38.97
C SER A 416 -11.22 89.80 -38.10
N VAL A 417 -11.26 90.50 -36.96
CA VAL A 417 -12.41 90.60 -36.04
C VAL A 417 -13.71 90.90 -36.82
N SER A 418 -14.63 89.94 -36.88
CA SER A 418 -15.83 89.99 -37.72
C SER A 418 -17.15 89.94 -36.94
N VAL A 419 -17.09 89.53 -35.66
CA VAL A 419 -18.15 89.68 -34.65
C VAL A 419 -17.64 90.52 -33.45
N PRO A 420 -18.50 91.07 -32.57
CA PRO A 420 -18.09 92.01 -31.53
C PRO A 420 -17.13 91.41 -30.49
N VAL A 421 -16.03 92.11 -30.18
CA VAL A 421 -15.11 91.73 -29.09
C VAL A 421 -15.86 91.84 -27.76
N THR A 422 -16.16 90.68 -27.18
CA THR A 422 -16.77 90.56 -25.85
C THR A 422 -15.75 90.25 -24.77
N SER A 423 -14.48 90.07 -25.14
CA SER A 423 -13.38 89.90 -24.22
C SER A 423 -13.04 91.22 -23.51
N THR A 424 -12.67 91.13 -22.23
CA THR A 424 -12.23 92.27 -21.38
C THR A 424 -10.76 92.14 -21.03
N VAL A 425 -9.98 91.60 -21.97
CA VAL A 425 -8.61 91.18 -21.77
C VAL A 425 -7.67 92.38 -21.92
N ASP A 426 -6.61 92.37 -21.11
CA ASP A 426 -5.44 93.24 -21.16
C ASP A 426 -4.30 92.36 -21.70
N CYS A 427 -3.92 92.57 -22.95
CA CYS A 427 -3.02 91.69 -23.69
C CYS A 427 -1.55 91.92 -23.36
N ASP A 428 -1.16 93.08 -22.83
CA ASP A 428 0.24 93.41 -22.51
C ASP A 428 0.53 93.48 -21.01
N GLY A 429 -0.54 93.52 -20.23
CA GLY A 429 -0.50 93.37 -18.81
C GLY A 429 0.02 94.59 -18.07
N ASP A 430 0.16 95.75 -18.67
CA ASP A 430 0.65 96.94 -17.94
C ASP A 430 -0.35 97.45 -16.87
N GLY A 431 -1.50 96.79 -16.76
CA GLY A 431 -2.57 97.12 -15.84
C GLY A 431 -3.61 98.06 -16.45
N VAL A 432 -3.65 98.17 -17.77
CA VAL A 432 -4.60 98.97 -18.54
C VAL A 432 -5.19 98.10 -19.65
N THR A 433 -6.52 97.95 -19.74
CA THR A 433 -7.13 97.02 -20.73
C THR A 433 -6.92 97.45 -22.19
N ASP A 434 -6.92 96.51 -23.14
CA ASP A 434 -6.80 96.79 -24.59
C ASP A 434 -7.78 97.86 -25.07
N ALA A 435 -8.99 97.83 -24.52
CA ALA A 435 -10.03 98.81 -24.83
C ALA A 435 -9.71 100.21 -24.31
N ASP A 436 -9.02 100.32 -23.16
CA ASP A 436 -8.62 101.56 -22.48
C ASP A 436 -7.30 102.13 -23.05
N GLU A 437 -6.33 101.30 -23.41
CA GLU A 437 -5.06 101.73 -24.01
C GLU A 437 -5.20 102.27 -25.43
N ILE A 438 -6.06 101.64 -26.23
CA ILE A 438 -6.50 102.18 -27.53
C ILE A 438 -7.12 103.59 -27.36
N ALA A 439 -7.58 103.96 -26.15
CA ALA A 439 -8.12 105.28 -25.83
C ALA A 439 -7.08 106.29 -25.24
N ASP A 440 -6.12 105.86 -24.41
CA ASP A 440 -5.07 106.70 -23.80
C ASP A 440 -3.87 106.97 -24.73
N GLY A 441 -3.72 106.18 -25.79
CA GLY A 441 -2.69 106.34 -26.81
C GLY A 441 -1.33 105.75 -26.43
N THR A 442 -1.34 104.84 -25.46
CA THR A 442 -0.30 103.82 -25.21
C THR A 442 -0.50 102.67 -26.20
N ASP A 443 0.48 101.78 -26.29
CA ASP A 443 0.45 100.64 -27.22
C ASP A 443 -0.05 99.44 -26.42
N PRO A 444 -1.19 98.80 -26.78
CA PRO A 444 -1.74 97.68 -26.02
C PRO A 444 -0.96 96.37 -26.06
N ASN A 445 0.34 96.49 -26.32
CA ASN A 445 1.31 95.42 -26.52
C ASN A 445 2.70 95.83 -25.95
N ASP A 446 2.85 96.91 -25.16
CA ASP A 446 4.13 97.40 -24.58
C ASP A 446 4.06 97.80 -23.08
N ALA A 447 4.49 96.86 -22.25
CA ALA A 447 4.49 96.85 -20.78
C ALA A 447 5.21 97.99 -20.03
N CYS A 448 6.24 98.64 -20.59
CA CYS A 448 6.92 99.77 -19.93
C CYS A 448 6.33 101.12 -20.33
N SER A 449 5.36 101.11 -21.24
CA SER A 449 4.78 102.29 -21.86
C SER A 449 3.49 102.73 -21.18
N TYR A 450 3.50 102.85 -19.85
CA TYR A 450 2.32 103.17 -19.07
C TYR A 450 2.49 104.46 -18.24
N THR A 451 1.38 104.91 -17.66
CA THR A 451 1.40 105.96 -16.64
C THR A 451 0.96 105.34 -15.32
N VAL A 452 1.82 105.35 -14.30
CA VAL A 452 1.56 104.76 -12.95
C VAL A 452 0.21 105.23 -12.34
N GLY A 453 -0.34 106.36 -12.78
CA GLY A 453 -1.66 106.86 -12.36
C GLY A 453 -2.88 106.44 -13.18
N SER A 454 -2.73 105.73 -14.32
CA SER A 454 -3.81 105.25 -15.22
C SER A 454 -4.16 103.77 -15.05
N ILE A 455 -3.33 103.01 -14.32
CA ILE A 455 -3.55 101.60 -13.98
C ILE A 455 -4.98 101.41 -13.43
N SER A 456 -5.80 100.65 -14.16
CA SER A 456 -7.23 100.46 -13.90
C SER A 456 -7.58 98.98 -13.66
N VAL A 457 -6.74 98.07 -14.14
CA VAL A 457 -6.71 96.63 -13.88
C VAL A 457 -5.34 96.25 -13.28
N PRO A 458 -5.18 95.06 -12.70
CA PRO A 458 -3.91 94.65 -12.11
C PRO A 458 -2.78 94.67 -13.16
N VAL A 459 -1.62 95.24 -12.81
CA VAL A 459 -0.41 95.13 -13.63
C VAL A 459 0.05 93.68 -13.60
N THR A 460 -0.01 93.01 -14.73
CA THR A 460 0.54 91.67 -14.98
C THR A 460 1.85 91.71 -15.78
N SER A 461 2.38 92.89 -16.10
CA SER A 461 3.66 93.06 -16.76
C SER A 461 4.82 92.94 -15.78
N THR A 462 5.88 92.28 -16.22
CA THR A 462 6.98 91.79 -15.37
C THR A 462 8.31 92.46 -15.70
N VAL A 463 8.29 93.74 -16.11
CA VAL A 463 9.51 94.44 -16.48
C VAL A 463 10.10 95.18 -15.28
N ASP A 464 11.42 95.08 -15.12
CA ASP A 464 12.25 95.81 -14.14
C ASP A 464 12.96 96.97 -14.86
N CYS A 465 12.66 98.19 -14.43
CA CYS A 465 13.21 99.39 -15.04
C CYS A 465 14.58 99.83 -14.51
N ASP A 466 15.05 99.35 -13.35
CA ASP A 466 16.27 99.84 -12.67
C ASP A 466 17.42 98.82 -12.55
N GLY A 467 17.11 97.56 -12.81
CA GLY A 467 18.07 96.48 -12.93
C GLY A 467 18.59 96.00 -11.59
N ASP A 468 17.88 96.25 -10.50
CA ASP A 468 18.11 95.64 -9.19
C ASP A 468 17.47 94.25 -9.06
N GLY A 469 16.73 93.89 -10.10
CA GLY A 469 16.15 92.60 -10.30
C GLY A 469 14.72 92.48 -9.80
N VAL A 470 14.08 93.51 -9.26
CA VAL A 470 12.66 93.46 -8.88
C VAL A 470 11.81 94.09 -9.99
N THR A 471 10.69 93.48 -10.36
CA THR A 471 9.79 94.09 -11.37
C THR A 471 9.06 95.30 -10.80
N ASP A 472 8.74 96.27 -11.67
CA ASP A 472 8.04 97.48 -11.28
C ASP A 472 6.70 97.18 -10.56
N ALA A 473 6.02 96.10 -10.95
CA ALA A 473 4.77 95.64 -10.33
C ALA A 473 4.98 95.20 -8.87
N ASP A 474 6.07 94.47 -8.62
CA ASP A 474 6.41 93.94 -7.30
C ASP A 474 6.91 95.04 -6.36
N GLU A 475 7.66 96.00 -6.87
CA GLU A 475 8.16 97.12 -6.07
C GLU A 475 7.06 98.09 -5.66
N ILE A 476 6.12 98.37 -6.56
CA ILE A 476 4.93 99.17 -6.23
C ILE A 476 4.10 98.47 -5.15
N ALA A 477 4.04 97.14 -5.15
CA ALA A 477 3.35 96.35 -4.13
C ALA A 477 4.13 96.30 -2.79
N ALA A 478 5.47 96.19 -2.83
CA ALA A 478 6.35 96.12 -1.68
C ALA A 478 6.64 97.49 -1.03
N GLY A 479 6.40 98.58 -1.76
CA GLY A 479 6.72 99.94 -1.33
C GLY A 479 8.20 100.29 -1.42
N THR A 480 8.97 99.51 -2.18
CA THR A 480 10.32 99.83 -2.66
C THR A 480 10.22 100.78 -3.86
N ASP A 481 11.34 101.40 -4.24
CA ASP A 481 11.35 102.43 -5.29
C ASP A 481 11.87 101.80 -6.58
N PRO A 482 11.07 101.73 -7.67
CA PRO A 482 11.45 101.10 -8.93
C PRO A 482 12.58 101.74 -9.74
N ASN A 483 13.51 102.39 -9.04
CA ASN A 483 14.61 103.20 -9.57
C ASN A 483 15.87 103.24 -8.63
N ASP A 484 16.02 102.42 -7.57
CA ASP A 484 17.17 102.37 -6.62
C ASP A 484 17.72 100.96 -6.26
N ALA A 485 18.91 100.62 -6.74
CA ALA A 485 19.43 99.24 -6.79
C ALA A 485 20.06 98.61 -5.52
N CYS A 486 20.03 99.25 -4.36
CA CYS A 486 20.25 98.57 -3.06
C CYS A 486 18.99 98.60 -2.20
N SER A 487 17.86 99.00 -2.79
CA SER A 487 16.57 99.22 -2.13
C SER A 487 15.56 98.15 -2.53
N TYR A 488 16.00 96.90 -2.53
CA TYR A 488 15.18 95.73 -2.74
C TYR A 488 15.07 94.91 -1.45
N THR A 489 14.15 93.96 -1.44
CA THR A 489 14.21 92.82 -0.52
C THR A 489 14.76 91.66 -1.32
N VAL A 490 15.73 90.89 -0.83
CA VAL A 490 16.33 89.78 -1.61
C VAL A 490 15.25 88.86 -2.18
N GLY A 491 14.23 88.54 -1.39
CA GLY A 491 13.10 87.72 -1.82
C GLY A 491 12.08 88.39 -2.75
N SER A 492 12.26 89.65 -3.14
CA SER A 492 11.44 90.29 -4.18
C SER A 492 12.12 90.31 -5.54
N ILE A 493 13.41 89.98 -5.63
CA ILE A 493 14.13 89.90 -6.91
C ILE A 493 13.55 88.77 -7.75
N SER A 494 13.20 89.09 -8.98
CA SER A 494 12.55 88.23 -9.96
C SER A 494 13.16 88.32 -11.37
N VAL A 495 14.11 89.24 -11.63
CA VAL A 495 14.84 89.40 -12.90
C VAL A 495 16.32 89.81 -12.67
N PRO A 496 17.24 89.68 -13.66
CA PRO A 496 18.67 89.82 -13.39
C PRO A 496 19.12 91.18 -12.84
N VAL A 497 19.80 91.14 -11.71
CA VAL A 497 20.46 92.25 -11.00
C VAL A 497 21.65 92.78 -11.78
N THR A 498 21.46 93.68 -12.72
CA THR A 498 22.57 94.23 -13.53
C THR A 498 23.53 95.21 -12.79
N SER A 499 23.50 95.26 -11.46
CA SER A 499 24.14 96.25 -10.55
C SER A 499 25.42 95.71 -9.85
N THR A 500 26.57 96.42 -9.89
CA THR A 500 27.89 95.88 -9.45
C THR A 500 28.38 96.32 -8.04
N VAL A 501 27.55 96.26 -7.00
CA VAL A 501 27.88 96.69 -5.62
C VAL A 501 28.10 95.46 -4.73
N ASP A 502 29.00 95.50 -3.72
CA ASP A 502 29.21 94.45 -2.69
C ASP A 502 28.70 95.02 -1.35
N CYS A 503 27.63 94.43 -0.82
CA CYS A 503 26.92 94.94 0.34
C CYS A 503 27.39 94.38 1.70
N ASP A 504 28.02 93.19 1.77
CA ASP A 504 28.33 92.51 3.04
C ASP A 504 29.83 92.27 3.36
N GLY A 505 30.72 92.40 2.37
CA GLY A 505 32.17 92.37 2.54
C GLY A 505 32.80 90.98 2.67
N ASP A 506 32.10 89.94 2.24
CA ASP A 506 32.58 88.57 2.02
C ASP A 506 33.67 88.49 0.91
N GLY A 507 33.66 89.46 -0.02
CA GLY A 507 34.59 89.55 -1.14
C GLY A 507 33.98 89.24 -2.52
N VAL A 508 32.67 89.05 -2.62
CA VAL A 508 31.86 88.88 -3.84
C VAL A 508 30.96 90.13 -4.02
N THR A 509 30.38 90.39 -5.20
CA THR A 509 29.47 91.55 -5.41
C THR A 509 28.04 91.07 -5.56
N ASP A 510 27.04 91.81 -5.11
CA ASP A 510 25.61 91.43 -5.15
C ASP A 510 25.14 90.98 -6.55
N ALA A 511 25.71 91.49 -7.66
CA ALA A 511 25.40 90.95 -8.99
C ALA A 511 26.05 89.60 -9.26
N ASP A 512 27.26 89.38 -8.80
CA ASP A 512 27.93 88.09 -8.89
C ASP A 512 27.28 87.07 -7.94
N GLU A 513 26.86 87.53 -6.74
CA GLU A 513 26.18 86.75 -5.73
C GLU A 513 24.76 86.39 -6.14
N ILE A 514 23.99 87.36 -6.65
CA ILE A 514 22.57 87.16 -7.00
C ILE A 514 22.40 86.62 -8.42
N ASN A 515 23.13 87.10 -9.44
CA ASN A 515 22.95 86.58 -10.81
C ASN A 515 23.78 85.36 -11.16
N GLY A 516 24.71 84.98 -10.29
CA GLY A 516 25.65 83.93 -10.58
C GLY A 516 26.50 84.13 -11.85
N PRO A 517 27.24 83.07 -12.27
CA PRO A 517 28.17 83.12 -13.40
C PRO A 517 27.51 83.20 -14.79
N ASP A 518 26.22 82.88 -14.89
CA ASP A 518 25.43 82.83 -16.13
C ASP A 518 24.54 84.07 -16.34
N GLY A 519 24.37 84.90 -15.31
CA GLY A 519 23.64 86.16 -15.37
C GLY A 519 22.14 86.04 -15.08
N ASP A 520 21.71 85.00 -14.35
CA ASP A 520 20.34 84.74 -13.90
C ASP A 520 20.20 84.91 -12.36
N PRO A 521 19.33 85.81 -11.87
CA PRO A 521 19.14 86.18 -10.46
C PRO A 521 18.52 85.07 -9.59
N THR A 522 17.93 84.06 -10.24
CA THR A 522 17.28 82.91 -9.60
C THR A 522 18.23 81.74 -9.44
N THR A 523 19.39 81.84 -10.07
CA THR A 523 20.59 81.08 -9.76
C THR A 523 21.64 82.01 -9.16
N PRO A 524 21.42 82.51 -7.93
CA PRO A 524 22.53 83.02 -7.13
C PRO A 524 23.70 82.06 -7.22
N ASP A 525 24.94 82.54 -7.15
CA ASP A 525 26.11 81.65 -7.05
C ASP A 525 26.14 80.85 -5.72
N GLY A 526 25.03 80.85 -4.97
CA GLY A 526 24.83 80.18 -3.70
C GLY A 526 25.20 81.06 -2.52
N THR A 527 25.70 82.26 -2.78
CA THR A 527 26.18 83.20 -1.78
C THR A 527 25.11 84.24 -1.49
N ASN A 528 24.99 84.63 -0.23
CA ASN A 528 23.96 85.55 0.24
C ASN A 528 24.60 86.92 0.38
N PRO A 529 24.17 87.92 -0.41
CA PRO A 529 24.75 89.28 -0.48
C PRO A 529 24.58 90.14 0.78
N ASN A 530 24.14 89.52 1.88
CA ASN A 530 23.95 90.13 3.19
C ASN A 530 24.54 89.27 4.33
N ASP A 531 25.19 88.14 4.04
CA ASP A 531 25.72 87.19 5.02
C ASP A 531 27.22 86.91 4.80
N PRO A 532 28.09 87.40 5.71
CA PRO A 532 29.55 87.34 5.54
C PRO A 532 30.18 85.94 5.70
N CYS A 533 29.38 84.90 5.95
CA CYS A 533 29.79 83.48 5.89
C CYS A 533 29.31 82.77 4.62
N SER A 534 28.52 83.45 3.78
CA SER A 534 27.94 82.87 2.59
C SER A 534 28.79 83.29 1.41
N TYR A 535 29.87 82.56 1.14
CA TYR A 535 30.73 82.76 -0.02
C TYR A 535 31.39 81.44 -0.47
N ASP A 536 31.63 81.26 -1.78
CA ASP A 536 32.49 80.19 -2.28
C ASP A 536 33.94 80.70 -2.32
N VAL A 537 34.87 79.95 -1.74
CA VAL A 537 36.30 80.28 -1.77
C VAL A 537 36.82 80.51 -3.21
N ALA A 538 36.20 79.88 -4.21
CA ALA A 538 36.51 80.06 -5.62
C ALA A 538 35.92 81.33 -6.27
N SER A 539 34.84 81.92 -5.72
CA SER A 539 34.13 83.10 -6.26
C SER A 539 34.67 84.43 -5.73
N ILE A 540 35.44 84.40 -4.62
CA ILE A 540 36.08 85.56 -4.01
C ILE A 540 36.93 86.33 -5.04
N SER A 541 36.48 87.52 -5.39
CA SER A 541 37.15 88.41 -6.34
C SER A 541 37.82 89.62 -5.67
N LEU A 542 37.46 89.89 -4.41
CA LEU A 542 37.99 90.92 -3.52
C LEU A 542 38.58 90.29 -2.25
N THR A 543 39.35 91.05 -1.45
CA THR A 543 39.88 90.50 -0.18
C THR A 543 38.79 90.39 0.88
N ILE A 544 38.57 89.19 1.44
CA ILE A 544 37.70 88.98 2.60
C ILE A 544 38.16 89.88 3.76
N THR A 545 37.21 90.58 4.38
CA THR A 545 37.50 91.43 5.56
C THR A 545 36.74 91.02 6.82
N SER A 546 35.98 89.94 6.75
CA SER A 546 35.32 89.26 7.87
C SER A 546 36.33 88.71 8.90
N MET A 547 35.91 88.54 10.15
CA MET A 547 36.68 87.90 11.25
C MET A 547 35.81 86.83 11.94
N VAL A 548 34.93 86.20 11.16
CA VAL A 548 34.04 85.14 11.62
C VAL A 548 34.79 83.80 11.53
N ASP A 549 34.27 82.82 12.25
CA ASP A 549 34.63 81.40 12.28
C ASP A 549 33.30 80.73 11.94
N CYS A 550 33.15 80.32 10.68
CA CYS A 550 31.84 79.99 10.11
C CYS A 550 31.39 78.56 10.44
N ASP A 551 32.29 77.58 10.56
CA ASP A 551 31.97 76.19 10.90
C ASP A 551 32.16 75.83 12.40
N GLY A 552 32.80 76.72 13.17
CA GLY A 552 32.96 76.56 14.60
C GLY A 552 34.01 75.53 15.00
N ASP A 553 34.89 75.10 14.10
CA ASP A 553 36.03 74.20 14.34
C ASP A 553 37.12 74.81 15.25
N GLY A 554 37.01 76.12 15.50
CA GLY A 554 37.89 76.90 16.34
C GLY A 554 39.05 77.57 15.60
N VAL A 555 39.04 77.60 14.27
CA VAL A 555 39.89 78.38 13.37
C VAL A 555 39.03 79.50 12.74
N ILE A 556 39.62 80.60 12.28
CA ILE A 556 38.86 81.68 11.60
C ILE A 556 39.06 81.54 10.10
N ASP A 557 38.07 81.93 9.29
CA ASP A 557 38.10 81.66 7.84
C ASP A 557 39.36 82.21 7.14
N ALA A 558 39.84 83.36 7.64
CA ALA A 558 41.04 84.01 7.11
C ALA A 558 42.34 83.21 7.39
N ASP A 559 42.39 82.42 8.46
CA ASP A 559 43.51 81.58 8.84
C ASP A 559 43.45 80.21 8.14
N GLU A 560 42.25 79.65 7.92
CA GLU A 560 42.02 78.40 7.20
C GLU A 560 42.34 78.52 5.71
N ILE A 561 41.89 79.60 5.08
CA ILE A 561 42.30 79.93 3.69
C ILE A 561 43.84 80.09 3.60
N ALA A 562 44.51 80.49 4.69
CA ALA A 562 45.95 80.70 4.70
C ALA A 562 46.76 79.42 4.86
N ASP A 563 46.26 78.40 5.56
CA ASP A 563 46.93 77.11 5.72
C ASP A 563 46.34 75.98 4.84
N GLY A 564 45.22 76.25 4.17
CA GLY A 564 44.64 75.46 3.09
C GLY A 564 43.52 74.51 3.53
N THR A 565 42.93 74.74 4.70
CA THR A 565 41.73 74.03 5.19
C THR A 565 40.45 74.79 4.76
N ASP A 566 39.30 74.11 4.76
CA ASP A 566 38.02 74.66 4.30
C ASP A 566 37.24 75.37 5.43
N PRO A 567 37.02 76.70 5.36
CA PRO A 567 36.32 77.47 6.40
C PRO A 567 34.87 77.11 6.73
N ASN A 568 34.27 76.22 5.93
CA ASN A 568 32.89 75.79 6.09
C ASN A 568 32.77 74.29 6.40
N ASP A 569 33.89 73.57 6.49
CA ASP A 569 33.89 72.15 6.82
C ASP A 569 34.44 71.95 8.24
N PRO A 570 33.56 71.72 9.23
CA PRO A 570 33.99 71.59 10.62
C PRO A 570 34.95 70.41 10.87
N CYS A 571 35.10 69.50 9.92
CA CYS A 571 36.00 68.35 10.00
C CYS A 571 37.29 68.53 9.19
N ASP A 572 37.40 69.53 8.32
CA ASP A 572 38.63 69.85 7.60
C ASP A 572 39.37 70.96 8.32
N PHE A 573 40.13 70.61 9.36
CA PHE A 573 40.93 71.59 10.07
C PHE A 573 42.25 71.06 10.58
N ASN A 574 43.19 71.98 10.80
CA ASN A 574 44.43 71.67 11.46
C ASN A 574 44.27 71.86 12.97
N LEU A 575 44.31 70.77 13.75
CA LEU A 575 44.26 70.81 15.22
C LEU A 575 45.30 71.78 15.85
N ALA A 576 46.42 72.05 15.16
CA ALA A 576 47.44 73.01 15.59
C ALA A 576 47.08 74.50 15.35
N SER A 577 46.10 74.77 14.48
CA SER A 577 45.61 76.10 14.08
C SER A 577 44.40 76.58 14.89
N VAL A 578 43.76 75.70 15.66
CA VAL A 578 42.66 76.04 16.57
C VAL A 578 43.08 77.13 17.57
N THR A 579 42.49 78.32 17.45
CA THR A 579 42.79 79.48 18.31
C THR A 579 41.59 80.04 19.06
N VAL A 580 40.37 79.67 18.65
CA VAL A 580 39.12 79.96 19.36
C VAL A 580 38.48 78.65 19.86
N THR A 581 37.38 78.76 20.59
CA THR A 581 36.73 77.59 21.20
C THR A 581 35.85 76.92 20.17
N GLN A 582 36.00 75.61 19.99
CA GLN A 582 35.10 74.79 19.18
C GLN A 582 33.65 74.89 19.65
N THR A 583 32.74 75.22 18.73
CA THR A 583 31.32 75.46 18.99
C THR A 583 30.47 75.15 17.76
N GLY A 584 29.14 75.27 17.87
CA GLY A 584 28.29 75.26 16.68
C GLY A 584 28.38 73.94 15.92
N ASP A 585 28.63 74.05 14.62
CA ASP A 585 28.52 72.96 13.66
C ASP A 585 29.56 71.87 13.91
N TYR A 586 30.76 72.23 14.37
CA TYR A 586 31.75 71.26 14.89
C TYR A 586 31.21 70.33 15.97
N LEU A 587 30.42 70.82 16.92
CA LEU A 587 29.91 69.97 18.01
C LEU A 587 28.78 69.04 17.56
N THR A 588 28.17 69.32 16.42
CA THR A 588 27.11 68.51 15.82
C THR A 588 27.58 67.64 14.67
N ALA A 589 28.77 67.93 14.13
CA ALA A 589 29.43 67.10 13.13
C ALA A 589 29.90 65.78 13.74
N ASP A 590 30.08 64.80 12.86
CA ASP A 590 30.60 63.46 13.13
C ASP A 590 31.79 63.29 12.19
N CYS A 591 33.00 63.58 12.69
CA CYS A 591 34.17 63.76 11.84
C CYS A 591 34.89 62.47 11.47
N ASP A 592 34.75 61.41 12.27
CA ASP A 592 35.24 60.08 11.92
C ASP A 592 34.15 59.19 11.33
N GLY A 593 32.90 59.63 11.36
CA GLY A 593 31.77 59.00 10.68
C GLY A 593 31.30 57.74 11.41
N ASP A 594 31.47 57.68 12.73
CA ASP A 594 31.06 56.56 13.57
C ASP A 594 29.57 56.64 13.96
N GLY A 595 28.85 57.68 13.54
CA GLY A 595 27.43 57.90 13.84
C GLY A 595 27.16 58.64 15.16
N ILE A 596 28.20 59.10 15.86
CA ILE A 596 28.16 59.91 17.07
C ILE A 596 28.65 61.32 16.76
N SER A 597 28.04 62.34 17.36
CA SER A 597 28.53 63.70 17.17
C SER A 597 29.78 63.96 18.03
N ASN A 598 30.72 64.75 17.51
CA ASN A 598 31.92 65.19 18.22
C ASN A 598 31.61 65.75 19.62
N GLY A 599 30.47 66.43 19.77
CA GLY A 599 30.00 66.98 21.05
C GLY A 599 29.60 65.90 22.07
N ASP A 600 28.97 64.83 21.60
CA ASP A 600 28.59 63.69 22.44
C ASP A 600 29.80 62.82 22.81
N GLU A 601 30.73 62.64 21.87
CA GLU A 601 31.98 61.92 22.13
C GLU A 601 32.87 62.63 23.15
N LEU A 602 33.05 63.94 23.03
CA LEU A 602 33.76 64.75 24.03
C LEU A 602 33.10 64.66 25.42
N ALA A 603 31.80 64.42 25.49
CA ALA A 603 31.08 64.22 26.75
C ALA A 603 31.25 62.81 27.33
N GLN A 604 31.41 61.80 26.47
CA GLN A 604 31.57 60.38 26.82
C GLN A 604 33.05 60.00 27.07
N GLY A 605 33.98 60.76 26.51
CA GLY A 605 35.43 60.58 26.66
C GLY A 605 36.07 59.74 25.55
N THR A 606 35.36 59.53 24.45
CA THR A 606 35.81 58.94 23.17
C THR A 606 36.51 60.01 22.30
N ASP A 607 37.21 59.60 21.24
CA ASP A 607 38.03 60.49 20.38
C ASP A 607 37.31 60.81 19.06
N PRO A 608 36.87 62.06 18.81
CA PRO A 608 36.11 62.47 17.61
C PRO A 608 36.79 62.37 16.25
N ASN A 609 37.92 61.67 16.19
CA ASN A 609 38.69 61.45 14.96
C ASN A 609 39.14 59.98 14.85
N ASP A 610 38.69 59.11 15.75
CA ASP A 610 39.01 57.68 15.78
C ASP A 610 37.72 56.87 15.66
N PRO A 611 37.36 56.41 14.44
CA PRO A 611 36.09 55.76 14.16
C PRO A 611 35.84 54.47 14.94
N CYS A 612 36.85 53.94 15.64
CA CYS A 612 36.77 52.74 16.45
C CYS A 612 36.83 53.00 17.97
N ASP A 613 36.92 54.25 18.40
CA ASP A 613 36.84 54.65 19.82
C ASP A 613 35.48 55.30 20.06
N TYR A 614 34.42 54.50 20.20
CA TYR A 614 33.04 55.00 20.36
C TYR A 614 32.25 54.23 21.42
N ASP A 615 31.14 54.79 21.90
CA ASP A 615 30.20 54.07 22.78
C ASP A 615 29.04 53.53 21.95
N ALA A 616 29.02 52.21 21.72
CA ALA A 616 27.96 51.54 20.94
C ALA A 616 26.54 51.87 21.43
N SER A 617 26.36 52.19 22.72
CA SER A 617 25.03 52.53 23.25
C SER A 617 24.53 53.92 22.86
N ALA A 618 25.43 54.79 22.40
CA ALA A 618 25.13 56.15 21.94
C ALA A 618 25.18 56.28 20.40
N GLN A 619 25.66 55.24 19.70
CA GLN A 619 25.76 55.19 18.25
C GLN A 619 24.39 55.24 17.57
N ASN A 620 24.30 55.99 16.47
CA ASN A 620 23.18 55.91 15.54
C ASN A 620 23.63 55.25 14.24
N ILE A 621 23.32 53.96 14.11
CA ILE A 621 23.73 53.15 12.96
C ILE A 621 23.24 53.66 11.61
N ASN A 622 22.16 54.45 11.58
CA ASN A 622 21.65 55.04 10.34
C ASN A 622 22.43 56.29 9.91
N ASN A 623 23.43 56.71 10.70
CA ASN A 623 24.21 57.93 10.48
C ASN A 623 25.72 57.66 10.34
N VAL A 624 26.14 56.40 10.27
CA VAL A 624 27.55 56.03 10.08
C VAL A 624 28.00 56.26 8.64
N SER A 625 29.30 56.48 8.45
CA SER A 625 29.91 56.72 7.15
C SER A 625 30.25 55.41 6.41
N THR A 626 30.44 55.51 5.10
CA THR A 626 30.94 54.39 4.28
C THR A 626 32.37 53.97 4.64
N LEU A 627 33.15 54.88 5.22
CA LEU A 627 34.50 54.59 5.72
C LEU A 627 34.43 53.74 6.98
N TRP A 628 33.53 54.08 7.90
CA TRP A 628 33.28 53.31 9.10
C TRP A 628 32.70 51.93 8.76
N LEU A 629 31.70 51.85 7.86
CA LEU A 629 31.13 50.57 7.40
C LEU A 629 32.16 49.64 6.76
N GLY A 630 33.20 50.19 6.11
CA GLY A 630 34.31 49.41 5.53
C GLY A 630 35.51 49.24 6.45
N GLY A 631 35.47 49.78 7.67
CA GLY A 631 36.47 49.59 8.72
C GLY A 631 36.31 48.23 9.42
N ASP A 632 37.29 47.87 10.23
CA ASP A 632 37.34 46.65 11.05
C ASP A 632 37.89 47.09 12.41
N CYS A 633 36.98 47.31 13.37
CA CYS A 633 37.30 48.01 14.60
C CYS A 633 37.86 47.13 15.71
N ASP A 634 37.46 45.86 15.76
CA ASP A 634 37.96 44.89 16.73
C ASP A 634 39.12 44.02 16.19
N GLY A 635 39.35 44.07 14.88
CA GLY A 635 40.46 43.45 14.20
C GLY A 635 40.26 41.97 13.92
N ASP A 636 39.02 41.51 13.84
CA ASP A 636 38.61 40.14 13.55
C ASP A 636 38.65 39.81 12.05
N GLY A 637 38.85 40.81 11.18
CA GLY A 637 38.90 40.66 9.73
C GLY A 637 37.55 40.69 9.02
N VAL A 638 36.45 40.92 9.73
CA VAL A 638 35.15 41.31 9.20
C VAL A 638 35.06 42.83 9.22
N SER A 639 34.28 43.41 8.30
CA SER A 639 34.06 44.87 8.31
C SER A 639 32.85 45.21 9.16
N ASN A 640 32.87 46.35 9.87
CA ASN A 640 31.75 46.83 10.70
C ASN A 640 30.38 46.78 10.00
N GLY A 641 30.32 47.09 8.71
CA GLY A 641 29.08 47.05 7.92
C GLY A 641 28.55 45.65 7.60
N THR A 642 29.45 44.67 7.52
CA THR A 642 29.09 43.25 7.35
C THR A 642 28.56 42.70 8.67
N GLU A 643 29.23 43.02 9.79
CA GLU A 643 28.83 42.63 11.14
C GLU A 643 27.44 43.16 11.53
N ILE A 644 27.10 44.38 11.15
CA ILE A 644 25.72 44.88 11.33
C ILE A 644 24.72 44.07 10.49
N GLY A 645 25.15 43.63 9.31
CA GLY A 645 24.32 42.92 8.34
C GLY A 645 23.97 41.50 8.78
N ASP A 646 24.92 40.79 9.39
CA ASP A 646 24.72 39.44 9.94
C ASP A 646 24.42 39.43 11.45
N GLY A 647 24.58 40.55 12.13
CA GLY A 647 24.12 40.79 13.51
C GLY A 647 25.20 40.62 14.58
N THR A 648 26.48 40.56 14.19
CA THR A 648 27.64 40.47 15.08
C THR A 648 28.12 41.86 15.54
N ASP A 649 29.00 41.94 16.55
CA ASP A 649 29.37 43.19 17.24
C ASP A 649 30.73 43.75 16.79
N PRO A 650 30.79 44.91 16.09
CA PRO A 650 32.03 45.52 15.59
C PRO A 650 33.10 45.94 16.62
N GLN A 651 32.84 45.71 17.91
CA GLN A 651 33.78 45.95 19.01
C GLN A 651 34.17 44.68 19.77
N ASP A 652 33.53 43.54 19.51
CA ASP A 652 33.84 42.28 20.17
C ASP A 652 34.52 41.32 19.20
N PRO A 653 35.86 41.19 19.26
CA PRO A 653 36.64 40.39 18.31
C PRO A 653 36.35 38.87 18.34
N CYS A 654 35.45 38.43 19.22
CA CYS A 654 34.97 37.05 19.30
C CYS A 654 33.51 36.88 18.85
N ASP A 655 32.84 37.95 18.44
CA ASP A 655 31.46 37.94 17.92
C ASP A 655 31.52 38.29 16.42
N PHE A 656 31.62 37.27 15.57
CA PHE A 656 31.76 37.45 14.12
C PHE A 656 31.15 36.26 13.35
N ASP A 657 30.86 36.40 12.05
CA ASP A 657 30.50 35.25 11.20
C ASP A 657 31.76 34.73 10.50
N VAL A 658 32.10 33.46 10.73
CA VAL A 658 33.24 32.77 10.10
C VAL A 658 33.22 32.84 8.57
N ASN A 659 32.04 32.92 7.95
CA ASN A 659 31.88 33.01 6.50
C ASN A 659 32.11 34.43 5.97
N SER A 660 31.89 35.44 6.81
CA SER A 660 32.13 36.86 6.53
C SER A 660 33.59 37.26 6.74
N GLN A 661 34.37 36.41 7.44
CA GLN A 661 35.74 36.71 7.85
C GLN A 661 36.76 36.66 6.70
N VAL A 662 37.57 37.72 6.59
CA VAL A 662 38.72 37.75 5.70
C VAL A 662 40.01 37.52 6.49
N ILE A 663 40.45 36.26 6.53
CA ILE A 663 41.67 35.80 7.27
C ILE A 663 42.92 36.67 7.05
N ALA A 664 43.07 37.27 5.86
CA ALA A 664 44.22 38.12 5.57
C ALA A 664 44.22 39.47 6.31
N ASN A 665 43.07 39.88 6.86
CA ASN A 665 42.84 41.17 7.49
C ASN A 665 42.89 41.11 9.02
N VAL A 666 42.78 39.90 9.61
CA VAL A 666 42.79 39.73 11.08
C VAL A 666 44.05 40.31 11.74
N THR A 667 43.89 40.83 12.95
CA THR A 667 44.96 41.48 13.69
C THR A 667 45.74 40.51 14.57
N ASN A 668 46.93 40.92 15.04
CA ASN A 668 47.67 40.13 16.03
C ASN A 668 46.96 40.07 17.41
N ALA A 669 46.03 41.00 17.67
CA ALA A 669 45.25 41.01 18.90
C ALA A 669 44.25 39.85 18.87
N TRP A 670 43.47 39.75 17.79
CA TRP A 670 42.57 38.64 17.51
C TRP A 670 43.29 37.27 17.57
N ASN A 671 44.43 37.12 16.88
CA ASN A 671 45.22 35.88 16.91
C ASN A 671 45.68 35.42 18.32
N SER A 672 45.61 36.28 19.34
CA SER A 672 46.02 35.97 20.71
C SER A 672 44.84 35.72 21.66
N LEU A 673 43.60 35.82 21.15
CA LEU A 673 42.37 35.48 21.86
C LEU A 673 42.11 33.98 21.78
N ASP A 674 41.13 33.55 22.56
CA ASP A 674 40.59 32.18 22.73
C ASP A 674 39.09 32.42 22.86
N CYS A 675 38.41 32.45 21.72
CA CYS A 675 37.08 33.05 21.59
C CYS A 675 35.96 32.09 21.99
N ASP A 676 36.10 30.82 21.65
CA ASP A 676 35.23 29.72 22.04
C ASP A 676 35.52 29.19 23.47
N GLY A 677 36.69 29.51 24.02
CA GLY A 677 37.08 29.16 25.38
C GLY A 677 37.56 27.71 25.52
N ASP A 678 37.95 27.07 24.43
CA ASP A 678 38.45 25.69 24.39
C ASP A 678 39.90 25.57 24.89
N GLY A 679 40.61 26.70 25.04
CA GLY A 679 41.98 26.78 25.50
C GLY A 679 43.04 26.73 24.38
N VAL A 680 42.63 26.68 23.12
CA VAL A 680 43.45 27.00 21.94
C VAL A 680 43.30 28.50 21.68
N ILE A 681 44.28 29.11 21.01
CA ILE A 681 44.17 30.52 20.61
C ILE A 681 43.81 30.58 19.13
N ASN A 682 43.03 31.59 18.72
CA ASN A 682 42.56 31.75 17.34
C ASN A 682 43.70 31.60 16.31
N GLY A 683 44.89 32.12 16.62
CA GLY A 683 46.04 32.02 15.72
C GLY A 683 46.63 30.61 15.56
N ASP A 684 46.47 29.73 16.55
CA ASP A 684 46.86 28.31 16.47
C ASP A 684 45.78 27.50 15.74
N GLU A 685 44.50 27.79 15.95
CA GLU A 685 43.35 27.18 15.25
C GLU A 685 43.38 27.45 13.75
N MET A 686 43.75 28.68 13.37
CA MET A 686 44.01 29.02 11.97
C MET A 686 45.18 28.23 11.33
N LEU A 687 46.10 27.67 12.14
CA LEU A 687 47.24 26.90 11.64
C LEU A 687 46.93 25.42 11.48
N ASP A 688 46.09 24.84 12.33
CA ASP A 688 45.66 23.44 12.26
C ASP A 688 44.25 23.23 11.68
N MET A 689 43.59 24.33 11.28
CA MET A 689 42.31 24.38 10.57
C MET A 689 41.11 24.00 11.43
N THR A 690 41.11 24.42 12.70
CA THR A 690 39.94 24.33 13.58
C THR A 690 39.23 25.69 13.67
N ASP A 691 37.96 25.69 14.07
CA ASP A 691 37.09 26.87 14.12
C ASP A 691 37.18 27.64 15.45
N PRO A 692 37.69 28.90 15.45
CA PRO A 692 37.81 29.73 16.64
C PRO A 692 36.51 30.10 17.38
N GLN A 693 35.36 29.72 16.84
CA GLN A 693 34.05 29.92 17.46
C GLN A 693 33.36 28.63 17.90
N ASP A 694 33.86 27.45 17.47
CA ASP A 694 33.28 26.17 17.86
C ASP A 694 34.13 25.52 18.97
N PRO A 695 33.69 25.57 20.24
CA PRO A 695 34.44 25.01 21.37
C PRO A 695 34.68 23.50 21.29
N CYS A 696 34.07 22.81 20.33
CA CYS A 696 34.26 21.39 20.08
C CYS A 696 35.12 21.09 18.84
N ASP A 697 35.42 22.08 18.02
CA ASP A 697 36.38 21.95 16.92
C ASP A 697 37.76 22.42 17.38
N TYR A 698 38.57 21.50 17.90
CA TYR A 698 39.92 21.83 18.35
C TYR A 698 40.88 20.66 18.20
N VAL A 699 42.17 20.92 18.27
CA VAL A 699 43.19 19.86 18.39
C VAL A 699 43.71 19.85 19.83
N LEU A 700 43.51 18.74 20.55
CA LEU A 700 43.94 18.60 21.96
C LEU A 700 45.43 18.93 22.18
N ALA A 701 46.29 18.71 21.18
CA ALA A 701 47.71 19.05 21.25
C ALA A 701 48.02 20.56 21.16
N SER A 702 47.09 21.36 20.63
CA SER A 702 47.17 22.81 20.44
C SER A 702 46.58 23.58 21.63
N GLN A 703 45.87 22.90 22.54
CA GLN A 703 45.32 23.48 23.77
C GLN A 703 46.47 23.90 24.73
N THR A 704 46.82 25.19 24.72
CA THR A 704 47.94 25.74 25.49
C THR A 704 47.52 26.64 26.64
N LEU A 705 46.28 27.12 26.62
CA LEU A 705 45.63 27.84 27.70
C LEU A 705 44.85 26.85 28.58
N THR A 706 44.23 27.39 29.63
CA THR A 706 43.35 26.60 30.50
C THR A 706 41.92 26.80 29.97
N PRO A 707 41.21 25.74 29.58
CA PRO A 707 39.87 25.86 29.02
C PRO A 707 38.90 26.52 29.99
N SER A 708 37.82 27.07 29.43
CA SER A 708 36.79 27.77 30.19
C SER A 708 35.89 26.79 30.95
N LEU A 709 35.18 27.30 31.96
CA LEU A 709 34.15 26.51 32.66
C LEU A 709 32.94 26.19 31.77
N ALA A 710 32.75 26.93 30.66
CA ALA A 710 31.71 26.64 29.70
C ALA A 710 32.10 25.42 28.87
N TRP A 711 33.34 25.38 28.38
CA TRP A 711 33.92 24.23 27.69
C TRP A 711 33.93 22.96 28.57
N GLU A 712 34.30 23.07 29.86
CA GLU A 712 34.25 21.91 30.79
C GLU A 712 32.85 21.29 30.94
N ALA A 713 31.78 22.02 30.60
CA ALA A 713 30.39 21.56 30.70
C ALA A 713 29.79 21.12 29.36
N LEU A 714 30.53 21.27 28.26
CA LEU A 714 30.16 20.72 26.95
C LEU A 714 30.49 19.24 26.89
N ASP A 715 29.94 18.59 25.87
CA ASP A 715 30.05 17.18 25.54
C ASP A 715 30.30 17.16 24.03
N CYS A 716 31.59 17.21 23.66
CA CYS A 716 32.01 17.60 22.32
C CYS A 716 31.97 16.47 21.29
N ASP A 717 32.16 15.24 21.72
CA ASP A 717 31.95 14.05 20.91
C ASP A 717 30.51 13.53 20.99
N GLY A 718 29.72 14.04 21.95
CA GLY A 718 28.30 13.76 22.06
C GLY A 718 27.99 12.41 22.68
N ASP A 719 28.92 11.84 23.45
CA ASP A 719 28.84 10.51 24.06
C ASP A 719 28.04 10.49 25.38
N GLY A 720 27.61 11.65 25.87
CA GLY A 720 26.89 11.82 27.13
C GLY A 720 27.79 12.07 28.34
N VAL A 721 29.10 12.25 28.16
CA VAL A 721 30.09 12.57 29.19
C VAL A 721 30.61 13.99 28.91
N SER A 722 30.52 14.88 29.90
CA SER A 722 31.06 16.22 29.72
C SER A 722 32.60 16.23 29.67
N ASN A 723 33.18 17.12 28.87
CA ASN A 723 34.63 17.29 28.70
C ASN A 723 35.38 17.37 30.04
N GLY A 724 34.78 18.01 31.05
CA GLY A 724 35.34 18.12 32.39
C GLY A 724 35.38 16.80 33.17
N VAL A 725 34.42 15.89 32.95
CA VAL A 725 34.39 14.53 33.51
C VAL A 725 35.41 13.65 32.80
N GLU A 726 35.52 13.76 31.49
CA GLU A 726 36.46 12.99 30.69
C GLU A 726 37.93 13.25 31.04
N ILE A 727 38.28 14.51 31.31
CA ILE A 727 39.61 14.85 31.83
C ILE A 727 39.89 14.16 33.17
N ILE A 728 38.86 13.89 33.99
CA ILE A 728 39.00 13.30 35.32
C ILE A 728 39.24 11.80 35.27
N ASP A 729 38.53 11.06 34.43
CA ASP A 729 38.65 9.59 34.29
C ASP A 729 39.58 9.15 33.16
N GLY A 730 39.90 10.05 32.22
CA GLY A 730 40.96 9.96 31.24
C GLY A 730 40.53 9.48 29.86
N THR A 731 39.25 9.68 29.52
CA THR A 731 38.65 9.47 28.19
C THR A 731 38.97 10.63 27.24
N ASP A 732 38.78 10.43 25.93
CA ASP A 732 39.13 11.40 24.89
C ASP A 732 37.92 12.23 24.48
N THR A 733 38.00 13.54 24.72
CA THR A 733 36.95 14.54 24.55
C THR A 733 36.53 14.84 23.10
N GLN A 734 36.95 13.98 22.16
CA GLN A 734 36.64 14.04 20.73
C GLN A 734 36.37 12.66 20.12
N ASP A 735 36.51 11.57 20.89
CA ASP A 735 36.27 10.22 20.41
C ASP A 735 35.04 9.63 21.11
N PRO A 736 33.87 9.62 20.43
CA PRO A 736 32.59 9.24 21.04
C PRO A 736 32.53 7.79 21.54
N CYS A 737 33.55 6.98 21.20
CA CYS A 737 33.68 5.60 21.61
C CYS A 737 34.77 5.37 22.66
N ASP A 738 35.59 6.37 23.01
CA ASP A 738 36.57 6.29 24.08
C ASP A 738 35.98 6.73 25.41
N LEU A 739 34.83 6.17 25.82
CA LEU A 739 34.13 6.58 27.04
C LEU A 739 34.18 5.55 28.17
N LEU A 740 33.95 6.03 29.39
CA LEU A 740 33.53 5.18 30.50
C LEU A 740 32.01 5.29 30.62
N TYR A 741 31.27 4.30 30.11
CA TYR A 741 29.80 4.34 30.07
C TYR A 741 29.12 4.70 31.42
N THR A 742 29.73 4.31 32.55
CA THR A 742 29.21 4.69 33.89
C THR A 742 29.41 6.15 34.30
N SER A 743 30.13 6.94 33.50
CA SER A 743 30.49 8.34 33.76
C SER A 743 29.54 9.34 33.08
N GLN A 744 28.60 8.90 32.24
CA GLN A 744 27.65 9.79 31.56
C GLN A 744 26.93 10.72 32.54
N ASP A 745 27.00 12.03 32.27
CA ASP A 745 26.42 13.08 33.09
C ASP A 745 25.61 14.12 32.28
N THR A 746 25.63 14.01 30.95
CA THR A 746 24.78 14.73 29.98
C THR A 746 23.85 13.73 29.25
N ILE A 747 23.14 14.19 28.21
CA ILE A 747 22.29 13.33 27.37
C ILE A 747 23.08 13.06 26.08
N PRO A 748 23.33 11.79 25.70
CA PRO A 748 24.03 11.44 24.47
C PRO A 748 23.36 11.99 23.21
N SER A 749 24.16 12.30 22.20
CA SER A 749 23.75 12.82 20.91
C SER A 749 23.08 11.76 20.02
N THR A 750 22.36 12.21 18.99
CA THR A 750 21.82 11.30 17.97
C THR A 750 22.91 10.62 17.15
N THR A 751 24.06 11.27 16.98
CA THR A 751 25.21 10.70 16.25
C THR A 751 25.80 9.53 17.03
N TRP A 752 25.97 9.70 18.35
CA TRP A 752 26.40 8.62 19.23
C TRP A 752 25.39 7.48 19.25
N ASN A 753 24.09 7.77 19.39
CA ASN A 753 23.05 6.75 19.40
C ASN A 753 23.02 5.90 18.10
N ASN A 754 23.39 6.48 16.96
CA ASN A 754 23.43 5.78 15.67
C ASN A 754 24.79 5.12 15.37
N SER A 755 25.79 5.33 16.23
CA SER A 755 27.12 4.71 16.11
C SER A 755 27.12 3.33 16.77
N ASP A 756 28.12 2.52 16.43
CA ASP A 756 28.39 1.20 17.01
C ASP A 756 29.85 1.24 17.49
N CYS A 757 30.03 1.42 18.80
CA CYS A 757 31.33 1.77 19.37
C CYS A 757 32.23 0.56 19.65
N ASP A 758 31.66 -0.60 19.92
CA ASP A 758 32.43 -1.84 20.13
C ASP A 758 32.44 -2.76 18.90
N GLY A 759 31.62 -2.45 17.91
CA GLY A 759 31.66 -3.05 16.58
C GLY A 759 30.93 -4.39 16.50
N ASP A 760 29.98 -4.64 17.39
CA ASP A 760 29.18 -5.88 17.46
C ASP A 760 27.98 -5.89 16.51
N GLY A 761 27.72 -4.76 15.84
CA GLY A 761 26.65 -4.60 14.87
C GLY A 761 25.33 -4.08 15.43
N VAL A 762 25.23 -3.82 16.73
CA VAL A 762 24.11 -3.13 17.38
C VAL A 762 24.46 -1.66 17.54
N THR A 763 23.50 -0.75 17.36
CA THR A 763 23.78 0.67 17.58
C THR A 763 23.72 0.98 19.08
N ASN A 764 24.55 1.92 19.53
CA ASN A 764 24.61 2.34 20.94
C ASN A 764 23.22 2.72 21.48
N GLY A 765 22.37 3.31 20.64
CA GLY A 765 21.00 3.69 20.99
C GLY A 765 20.07 2.49 21.20
N ASP A 766 20.19 1.46 20.36
CA ASP A 766 19.45 0.21 20.52
C ASP A 766 19.93 -0.55 21.77
N GLU A 767 21.23 -0.55 22.04
CA GLU A 767 21.78 -1.18 23.23
C GLU A 767 21.33 -0.54 24.54
N VAL A 768 21.21 0.80 24.56
CA VAL A 768 20.62 1.52 25.71
C VAL A 768 19.17 1.09 25.94
N ILE A 769 18.42 0.81 24.87
CA ILE A 769 17.02 0.34 24.95
C ILE A 769 16.97 -1.10 25.46
N ASP A 770 17.87 -1.95 24.97
CA ASP A 770 17.95 -3.38 25.32
C ASP A 770 18.57 -3.62 26.70
N GLY A 771 19.31 -2.65 27.20
CA GLY A 771 20.04 -2.75 28.47
C GLY A 771 21.39 -3.45 28.35
N THR A 772 21.95 -3.52 27.15
CA THR A 772 23.31 -3.96 26.83
C THR A 772 24.30 -2.80 26.94
N ASN A 773 25.60 -3.07 26.74
CA ASN A 773 26.67 -2.10 27.04
C ASN A 773 27.41 -1.66 25.77
N PRO A 774 27.27 -0.38 25.35
CA PRO A 774 27.79 0.14 24.08
C PRO A 774 29.30 0.19 23.86
N ILE A 775 30.07 -0.43 24.74
CA ILE A 775 31.53 -0.49 24.69
C ILE A 775 32.06 -1.91 24.98
N ASP A 776 31.19 -2.88 25.24
CA ASP A 776 31.56 -4.26 25.52
C ASP A 776 31.06 -5.17 24.40
N PRO A 777 31.94 -5.55 23.44
CA PRO A 777 31.55 -6.24 22.20
C PRO A 777 30.96 -7.64 22.40
N CYS A 778 30.87 -8.12 23.64
CA CYS A 778 30.28 -9.39 24.02
C CYS A 778 29.00 -9.24 24.86
N ASP A 779 28.51 -8.03 25.07
CA ASP A 779 27.28 -7.72 25.78
C ASP A 779 26.29 -7.09 24.81
N PHE A 780 25.64 -7.91 23.97
CA PHE A 780 24.76 -7.44 22.90
C PHE A 780 23.54 -8.37 22.69
N MET A 781 22.56 -7.92 21.91
CA MET A 781 21.38 -8.71 21.55
C MET A 781 21.43 -9.06 20.06
N LEU A 782 21.58 -10.34 19.73
CA LEU A 782 21.77 -10.83 18.35
C LEU A 782 20.63 -10.40 17.39
N GLU A 783 19.40 -10.31 17.91
CA GLU A 783 18.20 -9.90 17.16
C GLU A 783 18.18 -8.42 16.75
N ASN A 784 19.01 -7.58 17.37
CA ASN A 784 19.09 -6.13 17.12
C ASN A 784 20.37 -5.72 16.39
N VAL A 785 21.12 -6.70 15.84
CA VAL A 785 22.23 -6.44 14.93
C VAL A 785 21.69 -5.84 13.63
N THR A 786 21.90 -4.54 13.43
CA THR A 786 21.38 -3.77 12.30
C THR A 786 22.48 -3.13 11.45
N VAL A 787 23.71 -3.06 11.95
CA VAL A 787 24.89 -2.54 11.25
C VAL A 787 25.97 -3.60 11.08
N PRO A 788 26.90 -3.44 10.11
CA PRO A 788 27.94 -4.45 9.88
C PRO A 788 28.95 -4.54 11.03
N GLN A 789 29.16 -5.75 11.53
CA GLN A 789 30.18 -6.09 12.52
C GLN A 789 31.60 -5.81 12.07
N THR A 790 32.48 -5.51 13.04
CA THR A 790 33.89 -5.19 12.79
C THR A 790 34.79 -6.43 12.81
N MET A 791 35.93 -6.34 12.13
CA MET A 791 36.97 -7.38 12.21
C MET A 791 37.55 -7.59 13.62
N ALA A 792 37.37 -6.62 14.53
CA ALA A 792 37.80 -6.75 15.91
C ALA A 792 36.85 -7.67 16.67
N TRP A 793 35.54 -7.46 16.52
CA TRP A 793 34.48 -8.33 17.03
C TRP A 793 34.58 -9.75 16.44
N GLU A 794 34.76 -9.88 15.12
CA GLU A 794 34.87 -11.18 14.43
C GLU A 794 35.99 -12.09 14.99
N ALA A 795 37.00 -11.49 15.63
CA ALA A 795 38.16 -12.21 16.20
C ALA A 795 38.03 -12.52 17.70
N LEU A 796 36.94 -12.08 18.34
CA LEU A 796 36.60 -12.44 19.72
C LEU A 796 35.94 -13.82 19.78
N ASP A 797 35.77 -14.30 21.01
CA ASP A 797 35.16 -15.57 21.41
C ASP A 797 34.38 -15.21 22.68
N CYS A 798 33.16 -14.71 22.48
CA CYS A 798 32.40 -14.00 23.50
C CYS A 798 31.78 -14.93 24.54
N ASP A 799 31.33 -16.10 24.10
CA ASP A 799 30.79 -17.14 24.95
C ASP A 799 31.92 -18.00 25.58
N GLY A 800 33.10 -18.09 24.97
CA GLY A 800 34.24 -18.82 25.46
C GLY A 800 34.25 -20.30 25.05
N ASP A 801 33.53 -20.68 24.00
CA ASP A 801 33.44 -22.05 23.49
C ASP A 801 34.66 -22.46 22.64
N GLY A 802 35.49 -21.50 22.26
CA GLY A 802 36.70 -21.68 21.45
C GLY A 802 36.49 -21.56 19.94
N VAL A 803 35.33 -21.13 19.47
CA VAL A 803 35.05 -20.67 18.11
C VAL A 803 35.07 -19.14 18.13
N SER A 804 35.68 -18.51 17.13
CA SER A 804 35.61 -17.05 17.02
C SER A 804 34.23 -16.60 16.51
N ASN A 805 33.70 -15.47 17.00
CA ASN A 805 32.42 -14.90 16.57
C ASN A 805 32.23 -14.87 15.04
N GLY A 806 33.29 -14.52 14.29
CA GLY A 806 33.23 -14.47 12.83
C GLY A 806 33.10 -15.83 12.13
N LEU A 807 33.53 -16.93 12.76
CA LEU A 807 33.32 -18.29 12.28
C LEU A 807 31.91 -18.78 12.61
N GLU A 808 31.40 -18.42 13.77
CA GLU A 808 30.03 -18.74 14.21
C GLU A 808 28.99 -18.11 13.29
N VAL A 809 29.20 -16.86 12.89
CA VAL A 809 28.35 -16.21 11.86
C VAL A 809 28.41 -16.96 10.51
N ILE A 810 29.53 -17.62 10.17
CA ILE A 810 29.69 -18.34 8.90
C ILE A 810 28.99 -19.70 8.91
N ASP A 811 29.03 -20.43 10.03
CA ASP A 811 28.42 -21.75 10.16
C ASP A 811 27.05 -21.75 10.86
N GLY A 812 26.61 -20.59 11.33
CA GLY A 812 25.26 -20.31 11.78
C GLY A 812 25.01 -20.57 13.27
N THR A 813 26.06 -20.53 14.09
CA THR A 813 25.98 -20.69 15.55
C THR A 813 25.96 -19.35 16.28
N ASP A 814 25.45 -19.31 17.51
CA ASP A 814 25.27 -18.11 18.32
C ASP A 814 26.53 -17.71 19.12
N PRO A 815 27.17 -16.56 18.82
CA PRO A 815 28.38 -16.10 19.52
C PRO A 815 28.24 -15.81 21.02
N LEU A 816 27.04 -15.91 21.57
CA LEU A 816 26.74 -15.70 22.99
C LEU A 816 26.34 -16.98 23.73
N ASP A 817 26.17 -18.12 23.04
CA ASP A 817 25.77 -19.39 23.65
C ASP A 817 26.86 -20.47 23.55
N GLN A 818 27.49 -20.73 24.70
CA GLN A 818 28.56 -21.72 24.90
C GLN A 818 28.26 -23.15 24.41
N CYS A 819 27.00 -23.47 24.17
CA CYS A 819 26.56 -24.79 23.71
C CYS A 819 26.01 -24.79 22.29
N ASP A 820 25.78 -23.63 21.68
CA ASP A 820 25.49 -23.52 20.26
C ASP A 820 26.80 -23.38 19.50
N LEU A 821 27.43 -24.51 19.19
CA LEU A 821 28.70 -24.51 18.46
C LEU A 821 28.83 -25.65 17.46
N ASN A 822 29.63 -25.38 16.43
CA ASN A 822 30.20 -26.42 15.61
C ASN A 822 31.59 -26.78 16.14
N VAL A 823 31.69 -27.94 16.80
CA VAL A 823 32.96 -28.43 17.38
C VAL A 823 34.09 -28.54 16.35
N SER A 824 33.78 -28.68 15.06
CA SER A 824 34.80 -28.71 13.99
C SER A 824 35.35 -27.33 13.60
N SER A 825 34.66 -26.26 14.00
CA SER A 825 35.00 -24.86 13.72
C SER A 825 35.86 -24.21 14.82
N GLN A 826 36.06 -24.87 15.97
CA GLN A 826 36.93 -24.38 17.04
C GLN A 826 38.34 -24.03 16.54
N ASP A 827 38.66 -22.74 16.53
CA ASP A 827 39.92 -22.18 16.05
C ASP A 827 40.74 -21.53 17.19
N LEU A 828 40.08 -21.26 18.32
CA LEU A 828 40.64 -20.75 19.56
C LEU A 828 40.72 -21.86 20.63
N THR A 829 41.04 -21.48 21.87
CA THR A 829 41.15 -22.44 22.97
C THR A 829 39.93 -22.26 23.88
N PRO A 830 39.06 -23.27 24.01
CA PRO A 830 37.85 -23.16 24.82
C PRO A 830 38.17 -22.78 26.27
N SER A 831 37.27 -22.01 26.87
CA SER A 831 37.37 -21.49 28.23
C SER A 831 37.34 -22.61 29.28
N ALA A 832 37.71 -22.26 30.52
CA ALA A 832 37.62 -23.21 31.63
C ALA A 832 36.18 -23.45 32.09
N ASP A 833 35.27 -22.52 31.79
CA ASP A 833 33.87 -22.64 32.12
C ASP A 833 33.19 -23.60 31.13
N TRP A 834 33.39 -23.42 29.81
CA TRP A 834 32.95 -24.36 28.76
C TRP A 834 33.37 -25.82 29.04
N GLN A 835 34.62 -26.03 29.49
CA GLN A 835 35.12 -27.37 29.85
C GLN A 835 34.34 -28.08 30.98
N LEU A 836 33.59 -27.35 31.80
CA LEU A 836 32.79 -27.89 32.90
C LEU A 836 31.30 -27.97 32.57
N LEU A 837 30.88 -27.42 31.42
CA LEU A 837 29.53 -27.58 30.89
C LEU A 837 29.34 -28.99 30.32
N ASP A 838 28.08 -29.31 30.08
CA ASP A 838 27.51 -30.55 29.57
C ASP A 838 26.45 -30.05 28.59
N CYS A 839 26.89 -29.82 27.36
CA CYS A 839 26.16 -28.96 26.41
C CYS A 839 25.01 -29.68 25.70
N ASP A 840 25.11 -30.99 25.52
CA ASP A 840 24.04 -31.83 24.98
C ASP A 840 23.21 -32.51 26.08
N GLY A 841 23.56 -32.30 27.34
CA GLY A 841 22.83 -32.85 28.48
C GLY A 841 22.95 -34.36 28.58
N ASP A 842 23.90 -35.01 27.90
CA ASP A 842 24.10 -36.46 27.99
C ASP A 842 24.63 -36.91 29.36
N GLY A 843 24.95 -35.97 30.27
CA GLY A 843 25.48 -36.24 31.60
C GLY A 843 27.01 -36.35 31.65
N VAL A 844 27.70 -36.06 30.55
CA VAL A 844 29.15 -36.02 30.38
C VAL A 844 29.55 -34.56 30.17
N THR A 845 30.65 -34.13 30.79
CA THR A 845 31.12 -32.75 30.58
C THR A 845 31.91 -32.66 29.28
N ASN A 846 31.89 -31.50 28.60
CA ASN A 846 32.60 -31.24 27.36
C ASN A 846 34.09 -31.64 27.44
N ALA A 847 34.75 -31.44 28.59
CA ALA A 847 36.15 -31.85 28.78
C ALA A 847 36.37 -33.38 28.81
N ASP A 848 35.42 -34.12 29.37
CA ASP A 848 35.45 -35.59 29.42
C ASP A 848 35.12 -36.18 28.04
N GLU A 849 34.22 -35.54 27.28
CA GLU A 849 33.91 -35.95 25.91
C GLU A 849 35.05 -35.74 24.94
N VAL A 850 35.72 -34.58 25.00
CA VAL A 850 36.95 -34.34 24.24
C VAL A 850 38.03 -35.38 24.62
N ALA A 851 38.04 -35.88 25.85
CA ALA A 851 38.97 -36.92 26.29
C ALA A 851 38.58 -38.32 25.78
N ASP A 852 37.28 -38.61 25.69
CA ASP A 852 36.72 -39.87 25.20
C ASP A 852 36.53 -39.91 23.68
N ALA A 853 36.73 -38.77 23.02
CA ALA A 853 36.51 -38.53 21.60
C ALA A 853 35.04 -38.72 21.18
N THR A 854 34.13 -38.25 22.03
CA THR A 854 32.72 -38.02 21.74
C THR A 854 32.46 -36.54 21.46
N ASN A 855 31.26 -36.19 20.99
CA ASN A 855 30.93 -34.86 20.51
C ASN A 855 30.11 -34.07 21.55
N PRO A 856 30.65 -32.96 22.12
CA PRO A 856 29.98 -32.15 23.14
C PRO A 856 28.62 -31.53 22.84
N THR A 857 28.12 -31.67 21.62
CA THR A 857 26.82 -31.15 21.20
C THR A 857 25.89 -32.24 20.64
N ASP A 858 26.30 -33.51 20.66
CA ASP A 858 25.50 -34.62 20.16
C ASP A 858 25.05 -35.53 21.33
N PRO A 859 23.80 -35.39 21.81
CA PRO A 859 23.31 -36.11 22.98
C PRO A 859 23.33 -37.65 22.83
N CYS A 860 23.53 -38.16 21.62
CA CYS A 860 23.57 -39.58 21.31
C CYS A 860 25.00 -40.11 21.16
N GLU A 861 26.00 -39.24 21.07
CA GLU A 861 27.41 -39.65 21.00
C GLU A 861 28.04 -39.58 22.38
N PHE A 862 27.84 -40.59 23.23
CA PHE A 862 28.39 -40.56 24.59
C PHE A 862 28.96 -41.88 25.10
N VAL A 863 29.71 -41.79 26.21
CA VAL A 863 30.20 -42.96 26.95
C VAL A 863 29.50 -43.02 28.30
N VAL A 864 28.59 -44.00 28.46
CA VAL A 864 27.84 -44.25 29.71
C VAL A 864 28.72 -44.30 30.97
N ALA A 865 29.97 -44.75 30.86
CA ALA A 865 30.89 -44.83 32.01
C ALA A 865 31.46 -43.46 32.45
N SER A 866 31.34 -42.44 31.61
CA SER A 866 31.83 -41.07 31.79
C SER A 866 30.71 -40.09 32.17
N GLN A 867 29.46 -40.56 32.22
CA GLN A 867 28.36 -39.79 32.79
C GLN A 867 28.61 -39.52 34.28
N THR A 868 28.93 -38.28 34.61
CA THR A 868 29.22 -37.84 36.00
C THR A 868 28.32 -36.72 36.48
N THR A 869 27.56 -36.10 35.58
CA THR A 869 26.47 -35.15 35.83
C THR A 869 25.10 -35.81 35.59
N PRO A 870 24.00 -35.25 36.11
CA PRO A 870 22.65 -35.68 35.75
C PRO A 870 22.34 -35.33 34.30
N VAL A 871 21.71 -36.24 33.56
CA VAL A 871 21.23 -35.99 32.19
C VAL A 871 20.22 -34.83 32.13
N GLY A 872 20.29 -34.06 31.04
CA GLY A 872 19.62 -32.79 30.79
C GLY A 872 18.46 -32.87 29.79
N GLY A 873 18.01 -31.70 29.31
CA GLY A 873 16.83 -31.59 28.43
C GLY A 873 17.07 -32.20 27.06
N ASP A 874 18.16 -31.82 26.40
CA ASP A 874 18.43 -32.21 25.01
C ASP A 874 18.63 -33.73 24.87
N PHE A 875 19.36 -34.36 25.80
CA PHE A 875 19.38 -35.82 25.94
C PHE A 875 18.00 -36.44 26.12
N ASN A 876 17.11 -35.87 26.94
CA ASN A 876 15.78 -36.45 27.17
C ASN A 876 14.85 -36.31 25.97
N ASP A 877 15.06 -35.27 25.15
CA ASP A 877 14.26 -34.98 23.96
C ASP A 877 14.79 -35.69 22.70
N ALA A 878 16.06 -36.11 22.69
CA ALA A 878 16.65 -36.93 21.64
C ALA A 878 16.07 -38.36 21.60
N ASP A 879 16.11 -38.97 20.42
CA ASP A 879 15.78 -40.37 20.14
C ASP A 879 17.04 -41.01 19.52
N CYS A 880 17.86 -41.63 20.37
CA CYS A 880 19.22 -42.00 20.00
C CYS A 880 19.35 -43.33 19.25
N ASP A 881 18.38 -44.22 19.36
CA ASP A 881 18.32 -45.44 18.57
C ASP A 881 17.31 -45.35 17.40
N GLY A 882 16.54 -44.26 17.35
CA GLY A 882 15.70 -43.89 16.21
C GLY A 882 14.42 -44.70 16.16
N ASP A 883 13.95 -45.20 17.29
CA ASP A 883 12.74 -46.02 17.42
C ASP A 883 11.46 -45.20 17.53
N GLY A 884 11.54 -43.87 17.55
CA GLY A 884 10.39 -42.97 17.67
C GLY A 884 10.04 -42.58 19.11
N VAL A 885 10.74 -43.10 20.11
CA VAL A 885 10.60 -42.79 21.54
C VAL A 885 11.80 -41.95 21.99
N THR A 886 11.54 -40.84 22.67
CA THR A 886 12.66 -40.04 23.18
C THR A 886 13.30 -40.72 24.40
N ASN A 887 14.60 -40.57 24.59
CA ASN A 887 15.36 -41.17 25.70
C ASN A 887 14.72 -40.87 27.07
N GLY A 888 14.14 -39.68 27.23
CA GLY A 888 13.44 -39.28 28.45
C GLY A 888 12.18 -40.11 28.73
N ASN A 889 11.41 -40.43 27.69
CA ASN A 889 10.24 -41.30 27.78
C ASN A 889 10.66 -42.75 28.02
N GLU A 890 11.73 -43.19 27.38
CA GLU A 890 12.27 -44.54 27.60
C GLU A 890 12.77 -44.76 29.03
N ILE A 891 13.43 -43.76 29.62
CA ILE A 891 13.80 -43.80 31.05
C ILE A 891 12.57 -43.92 31.96
N ILE A 892 11.44 -43.31 31.57
CA ILE A 892 10.17 -43.38 32.32
C ILE A 892 9.54 -44.77 32.17
N ASP A 893 9.53 -45.29 30.96
CA ASP A 893 8.89 -46.56 30.59
C ASP A 893 9.76 -47.77 30.96
N GLY A 894 11.06 -47.54 31.18
CA GLY A 894 12.04 -48.54 31.58
C GLY A 894 12.66 -49.31 30.41
N THR A 895 12.59 -48.74 29.21
CA THR A 895 13.21 -49.22 27.96
C THR A 895 14.64 -48.65 27.81
N ASP A 896 15.42 -49.13 26.83
CA ASP A 896 16.86 -48.80 26.68
C ASP A 896 17.09 -47.85 25.51
N PRO A 897 17.52 -46.58 25.75
CA PRO A 897 17.71 -45.55 24.71
C PRO A 897 18.79 -45.76 23.66
N ASN A 898 19.28 -46.98 23.53
CA ASN A 898 20.29 -47.39 22.57
C ASN A 898 19.95 -48.74 21.93
N ASP A 899 18.76 -49.28 22.19
CA ASP A 899 18.27 -50.56 21.65
C ASP A 899 16.94 -50.33 20.92
N PRO A 900 16.95 -50.15 19.58
CA PRO A 900 15.79 -49.74 18.81
C PRO A 900 14.65 -50.78 18.75
N CYS A 901 14.81 -51.94 19.40
CA CYS A 901 13.78 -52.95 19.56
C CYS A 901 13.27 -53.09 21.00
N ASP A 902 13.78 -52.30 21.95
CA ASP A 902 13.29 -52.23 23.32
C ASP A 902 12.53 -50.92 23.49
N PHE A 903 11.25 -50.88 23.14
CA PHE A 903 10.44 -49.66 23.17
C PHE A 903 9.01 -49.94 23.58
N LEU A 904 8.16 -48.91 23.67
CA LEU A 904 6.71 -49.10 23.77
C LEU A 904 6.04 -48.38 22.59
N THR A 905 5.29 -49.12 21.76
CA THR A 905 4.55 -48.54 20.62
C THR A 905 3.65 -47.38 21.00
N THR A 906 3.07 -47.39 22.22
CA THR A 906 2.24 -46.29 22.73
C THR A 906 3.00 -45.01 23.08
N SER A 907 4.33 -45.09 23.17
CA SER A 907 5.22 -44.00 23.56
C SER A 907 5.99 -43.41 22.37
N GLN A 908 5.83 -44.00 21.17
CA GLN A 908 6.34 -43.43 19.93
C GLN A 908 5.64 -42.10 19.64
N THR A 909 6.40 -41.01 19.71
CA THR A 909 5.89 -39.64 19.56
C THR A 909 6.69 -38.80 18.58
N VAL A 910 7.85 -39.30 18.14
CA VAL A 910 8.68 -38.73 17.08
C VAL A 910 8.78 -39.70 15.90
N ASP A 911 9.24 -39.19 14.75
CA ASP A 911 9.36 -39.99 13.53
C ASP A 911 10.48 -41.03 13.66
N THR A 912 10.22 -42.26 13.20
CA THR A 912 11.18 -43.38 13.27
C THR A 912 12.27 -43.30 12.20
N SER A 913 13.47 -43.80 12.52
CA SER A 913 14.63 -43.77 11.63
C SER A 913 14.59 -44.83 10.52
N ASP A 914 15.41 -44.64 9.49
CA ASP A 914 15.62 -45.64 8.44
C ASP A 914 16.33 -46.90 8.92
N GLU A 915 17.06 -46.81 10.04
CA GLU A 915 17.78 -47.92 10.66
C GLU A 915 16.82 -48.79 11.46
N TYR A 916 15.95 -48.19 12.27
CA TYR A 916 14.80 -48.84 12.91
C TYR A 916 13.92 -49.54 11.86
N GLY A 917 13.57 -48.83 10.79
CA GLY A 917 12.66 -49.37 9.77
C GLY A 917 13.16 -50.63 9.04
N GLN A 918 14.46 -50.95 9.10
CA GLN A 918 15.06 -52.15 8.50
C GLN A 918 15.14 -53.34 9.48
N LEU A 919 14.86 -53.12 10.76
CA LEU A 919 14.83 -54.17 11.77
C LEU A 919 13.53 -54.97 11.69
N ASP A 920 13.54 -56.14 12.32
CA ASP A 920 12.42 -57.07 12.52
C ASP A 920 12.50 -57.40 14.01
N CYS A 921 11.83 -56.56 14.82
CA CYS A 921 12.03 -56.53 16.26
C CYS A 921 11.32 -57.67 17.00
N ASP A 922 10.17 -58.11 16.51
CA ASP A 922 9.41 -59.22 17.08
C ASP A 922 9.78 -60.59 16.46
N GLY A 923 10.51 -60.58 15.34
CA GLY A 923 11.04 -61.76 14.70
C GLY A 923 10.01 -62.54 13.90
N ASP A 924 8.93 -61.91 13.44
CA ASP A 924 7.88 -62.53 12.63
C ASP A 924 8.27 -62.65 11.13
N GLY A 925 9.36 -62.00 10.72
CA GLY A 925 9.86 -61.98 9.34
C GLY A 925 9.34 -60.83 8.50
N VAL A 926 8.66 -59.85 9.09
CA VAL A 926 8.30 -58.55 8.52
C VAL A 926 9.22 -57.49 9.14
N SER A 927 9.64 -56.50 8.36
CA SER A 927 10.43 -55.40 8.91
C SER A 927 9.52 -54.35 9.54
N ASN A 928 9.95 -53.65 10.60
CA ASN A 928 9.20 -52.61 11.28
C ASN A 928 8.56 -51.59 10.31
N ARG A 929 9.29 -51.13 9.28
CA ARG A 929 8.73 -50.19 8.27
C ARG A 929 7.61 -50.80 7.43
N GLN A 930 7.67 -52.10 7.15
CA GLN A 930 6.63 -52.79 6.40
C GLN A 930 5.39 -53.00 7.30
N GLU A 931 5.58 -53.21 8.60
CA GLU A 931 4.50 -53.29 9.58
C GLU A 931 3.80 -51.94 9.79
N GLU A 932 4.54 -50.82 9.83
CA GLU A 932 3.96 -49.47 9.81
C GLU A 932 3.06 -49.25 8.59
N ILE A 933 3.46 -49.76 7.42
CA ILE A 933 2.68 -49.67 6.17
C ILE A 933 1.42 -50.55 6.25
N ASP A 934 1.56 -51.74 6.81
CA ASP A 934 0.48 -52.72 6.92
C ASP A 934 -0.46 -52.45 8.11
N GLY A 935 -0.06 -51.57 9.03
CA GLY A 935 -0.79 -51.24 10.25
C GLY A 935 -0.68 -52.31 11.33
N THR A 936 0.41 -53.08 11.33
CA THR A 936 0.69 -54.17 12.28
C THR A 936 1.70 -53.72 13.33
N ASP A 937 1.91 -54.51 14.40
CA ASP A 937 2.63 -54.07 15.61
C ASP A 937 4.04 -54.70 15.65
N PRO A 938 5.12 -53.91 15.48
CA PRO A 938 6.50 -54.40 15.42
C PRO A 938 7.06 -55.04 16.68
N GLN A 939 6.28 -55.10 17.76
CA GLN A 939 6.61 -55.80 18.99
C GLN A 939 5.75 -57.03 19.26
N ASP A 940 4.69 -57.26 18.48
CA ASP A 940 3.80 -58.40 18.62
C ASP A 940 3.97 -59.37 17.44
N PRO A 941 4.69 -60.49 17.63
CA PRO A 941 4.98 -61.45 16.56
C PRO A 941 3.74 -62.16 15.99
N CYS A 942 2.56 -61.95 16.57
CA CYS A 942 1.28 -62.42 16.02
C CYS A 942 0.50 -61.34 15.26
N SER A 943 0.98 -60.12 15.25
CA SER A 943 0.43 -58.96 14.55
C SER A 943 1.16 -58.77 13.22
N TYR A 944 0.70 -59.44 12.17
CA TYR A 944 1.31 -59.30 10.84
C TYR A 944 0.36 -59.64 9.70
N GLU A 945 0.59 -59.03 8.54
CA GLU A 945 -0.10 -59.35 7.30
C GLU A 945 0.63 -60.51 6.59
N ALA A 946 -0.06 -61.64 6.42
CA ALA A 946 0.51 -62.85 5.85
C ALA A 946 1.10 -62.68 4.43
N ILE A 947 0.72 -61.63 3.70
CA ILE A 947 1.27 -61.30 2.37
C ILE A 947 2.65 -60.62 2.43
N SER A 948 2.98 -59.98 3.55
CA SER A 948 4.18 -59.19 3.76
C SER A 948 5.28 -59.99 4.47
N GLN A 949 4.92 -61.11 5.08
CA GLN A 949 5.81 -62.00 5.81
C GLN A 949 6.85 -62.68 4.91
N ASP A 950 8.13 -62.59 5.29
CA ASP A 950 9.19 -63.46 4.78
C ASP A 950 9.47 -64.62 5.75
N LEU A 951 8.86 -65.77 5.47
CA LEU A 951 9.06 -67.02 6.23
C LEU A 951 10.53 -67.52 6.29
N VAL A 952 11.44 -66.97 5.48
CA VAL A 952 12.88 -67.29 5.59
C VAL A 952 13.56 -66.45 6.68
N SER A 953 13.02 -65.27 6.94
CA SER A 953 13.52 -64.28 7.90
C SER A 953 12.87 -64.44 9.27
N ALA A 954 11.64 -64.98 9.33
CA ALA A 954 10.95 -65.35 10.56
C ALA A 954 11.82 -66.20 11.51
N THR A 955 11.74 -65.88 12.80
CA THR A 955 12.58 -66.49 13.83
C THR A 955 12.01 -67.82 14.31
N GLY A 956 12.87 -68.62 14.93
CA GLY A 956 12.43 -69.85 15.60
C GLY A 956 11.58 -69.60 16.86
N GLU A 957 11.41 -68.35 17.31
CA GLU A 957 10.50 -68.01 18.40
C GLU A 957 9.07 -67.89 17.87
N TRP A 958 8.89 -67.15 16.75
CA TRP A 958 7.64 -67.10 15.98
C TRP A 958 7.13 -68.50 15.58
N ASP A 959 8.01 -69.39 15.10
CA ASP A 959 7.65 -70.77 14.73
C ASP A 959 6.89 -71.54 15.85
N ASN A 960 7.18 -71.24 17.11
CA ASN A 960 6.62 -71.96 18.27
C ASN A 960 5.45 -71.23 18.94
N LEU A 961 5.03 -70.07 18.42
CA LEU A 961 3.81 -69.38 18.86
C LEU A 961 2.57 -70.05 18.28
N ASP A 962 1.43 -69.71 18.85
CA ASP A 962 0.08 -70.14 18.50
C ASP A 962 -0.71 -68.83 18.42
N CYS A 963 -0.66 -68.20 17.23
CA CYS A 963 -1.04 -66.80 17.07
C CYS A 963 -2.54 -66.59 16.97
N ASP A 964 -3.30 -67.59 16.55
CA ASP A 964 -4.76 -67.55 16.53
C ASP A 964 -5.40 -68.23 17.76
N GLY A 965 -4.60 -68.90 18.59
CA GLY A 965 -5.04 -69.50 19.84
C GLY A 965 -5.80 -70.80 19.68
N ASP A 966 -5.79 -71.41 18.49
CA ASP A 966 -6.51 -72.65 18.16
C ASP A 966 -5.88 -73.91 18.77
N GLY A 967 -4.72 -73.77 19.40
CA GLY A 967 -3.97 -74.87 20.00
C GLY A 967 -3.01 -75.58 19.05
N VAL A 968 -2.67 -74.99 17.90
CA VAL A 968 -1.70 -75.45 16.91
C VAL A 968 -0.64 -74.36 16.73
N SER A 969 0.63 -74.70 16.94
CA SER A 969 1.71 -73.72 16.70
C SER A 969 1.85 -73.34 15.22
N ASN A 970 2.23 -72.10 14.91
CA ASN A 970 2.42 -71.55 13.56
C ASN A 970 3.18 -72.50 12.61
N ILE A 971 4.26 -73.14 13.09
CA ILE A 971 5.04 -74.08 12.25
C ILE A 971 4.29 -75.38 11.92
N ASP A 972 3.47 -75.88 12.85
CA ASP A 972 2.70 -77.11 12.67
C ASP A 972 1.44 -76.85 11.82
N GLU A 973 0.98 -75.61 11.73
CA GLU A 973 -0.05 -75.17 10.79
C GLU A 973 0.48 -75.04 9.36
N LEU A 974 1.64 -74.39 9.18
CA LEU A 974 2.29 -74.29 7.87
C LEU A 974 2.83 -75.64 7.38
N LEU A 975 3.29 -76.49 8.30
CA LEU A 975 3.87 -77.80 8.02
C LEU A 975 3.28 -78.92 8.89
N PRO A 976 2.03 -79.35 8.64
CA PRO A 976 1.33 -80.38 9.40
C PRO A 976 2.15 -81.67 9.59
N PRO A 977 2.40 -82.13 10.84
CA PRO A 977 3.23 -83.30 11.14
C PRO A 977 2.76 -84.61 10.48
N ASN A 978 1.47 -84.70 10.13
CA ASN A 978 0.82 -85.88 9.54
C ASN A 978 0.51 -85.75 8.04
N GLY A 979 0.92 -84.65 7.39
CA GLY A 979 0.55 -84.34 6.01
C GLY A 979 -0.93 -83.95 5.86
N GLY A 980 -1.49 -83.36 6.93
CA GLY A 980 -2.77 -82.64 6.92
C GLY A 980 -2.74 -81.45 5.98
N ILE A 981 -3.87 -80.77 5.87
CA ILE A 981 -3.98 -79.56 5.05
C ILE A 981 -3.33 -78.43 5.86
N PRO A 982 -2.39 -77.65 5.28
CA PRO A 982 -1.85 -76.50 5.97
C PRO A 982 -2.95 -75.50 6.32
N THR A 983 -2.92 -75.03 7.55
CA THR A 983 -3.85 -74.06 8.14
C THR A 983 -3.22 -72.68 8.21
N ASN A 984 -4.00 -71.67 8.58
CA ASN A 984 -3.56 -70.28 8.55
C ASN A 984 -3.30 -69.77 9.99
N PRO A 985 -2.06 -69.41 10.34
CA PRO A 985 -1.69 -69.03 11.72
C PRO A 985 -2.32 -67.78 12.33
N GLN A 986 -3.25 -67.13 11.64
CA GLN A 986 -4.02 -65.99 12.15
C GLN A 986 -5.53 -66.21 12.03
N ASP A 987 -5.98 -67.38 11.59
CA ASP A 987 -7.40 -67.67 11.40
C ASP A 987 -7.83 -68.80 12.35
N PRO A 988 -8.38 -68.46 13.53
CA PRO A 988 -8.72 -69.44 14.56
C PRO A 988 -9.75 -70.48 14.11
N CYS A 989 -10.51 -70.20 13.06
CA CYS A 989 -11.53 -71.10 12.53
C CYS A 989 -11.00 -71.98 11.38
N ASN A 990 -9.73 -71.83 11.02
CA ASN A 990 -9.05 -72.64 10.02
C ASN A 990 -8.12 -73.64 10.73
N VAL A 991 -8.66 -74.47 11.61
CA VAL A 991 -7.87 -75.42 12.42
C VAL A 991 -7.99 -76.85 11.91
N ASP A 992 -6.88 -77.60 11.98
CA ASP A 992 -6.90 -79.06 11.86
C ASP A 992 -6.96 -79.67 13.26
N LEU A 993 -8.19 -79.95 13.75
CA LEU A 993 -8.43 -80.50 15.10
C LEU A 993 -7.66 -81.81 15.38
N ASP A 994 -7.21 -82.53 14.35
CA ASP A 994 -6.38 -83.74 14.49
C ASP A 994 -4.90 -83.43 14.84
N ASN A 995 -4.45 -82.18 14.73
CA ASN A 995 -3.05 -81.74 14.91
C ASN A 995 -2.80 -80.83 16.13
N GLN A 996 -3.80 -80.59 16.99
CA GLN A 996 -3.61 -79.81 18.23
C GLN A 996 -2.41 -80.30 19.05
N ASN A 997 -1.40 -79.43 19.19
CA ASN A 997 -0.14 -79.70 19.87
C ASN A 997 0.06 -78.82 21.12
N MET A 998 -0.80 -77.82 21.29
CA MET A 998 -0.93 -76.88 22.39
C MET A 998 -2.35 -76.95 22.99
N THR A 999 -2.66 -76.06 23.93
CA THR A 999 -4.01 -75.98 24.52
C THR A 999 -4.66 -74.73 23.95
N PRO A 1000 -5.84 -74.82 23.32
CA PRO A 1000 -6.53 -73.64 22.81
C PRO A 1000 -6.71 -72.60 23.90
N ASP A 1001 -6.63 -71.33 23.51
CA ASP A 1001 -6.72 -70.22 24.43
C ASP A 1001 -8.19 -69.88 24.78
N GLN A 1002 -8.39 -68.91 25.67
CA GLN A 1002 -9.76 -68.55 26.08
C GLN A 1002 -10.51 -67.78 25.00
N ALA A 1003 -9.81 -67.03 24.13
CA ALA A 1003 -10.43 -66.25 23.07
C ALA A 1003 -11.01 -67.17 22.00
N TRP A 1004 -10.27 -68.21 21.63
CA TRP A 1004 -10.74 -69.28 20.74
C TRP A 1004 -11.92 -70.04 21.33
N LEU A 1005 -11.88 -70.38 22.63
CA LEU A 1005 -12.98 -71.07 23.30
C LEU A 1005 -14.26 -70.22 23.41
N ASP A 1006 -14.13 -68.90 23.49
CA ASP A 1006 -15.25 -67.96 23.54
C ASP A 1006 -15.72 -67.52 22.13
N ALA A 1007 -14.98 -67.89 21.08
CA ALA A 1007 -15.35 -67.63 19.68
C ALA A 1007 -16.41 -68.63 19.19
N ASP A 1008 -16.97 -68.32 18.02
CA ASP A 1008 -18.06 -69.03 17.37
C ASP A 1008 -17.71 -69.07 15.86
N CYS A 1009 -17.29 -70.24 15.38
CA CYS A 1009 -16.64 -70.38 14.07
C CYS A 1009 -17.62 -70.64 12.91
N ASP A 1010 -18.73 -71.31 13.16
CA ASP A 1010 -19.84 -71.51 12.21
C ASP A 1010 -20.92 -70.42 12.30
N MET A 1011 -20.83 -69.55 13.31
CA MET A 1011 -21.66 -68.37 13.53
C MET A 1011 -23.10 -68.70 13.93
N ASP A 1012 -23.29 -69.72 14.75
CA ASP A 1012 -24.60 -70.21 15.15
C ASP A 1012 -25.08 -69.75 16.54
N ASN A 1013 -24.27 -68.93 17.24
CA ASN A 1013 -24.38 -68.47 18.62
C ASN A 1013 -24.07 -69.50 19.71
N VAL A 1014 -23.50 -70.64 19.36
CA VAL A 1014 -22.85 -71.55 20.30
C VAL A 1014 -21.35 -71.28 20.28
N SER A 1015 -20.70 -71.36 21.44
CA SER A 1015 -19.27 -71.13 21.51
C SER A 1015 -18.52 -72.41 21.20
N ASN A 1016 -17.37 -72.27 20.53
CA ASN A 1016 -16.44 -73.37 20.25
C ASN A 1016 -16.16 -74.20 21.52
N GLY A 1017 -16.07 -73.54 22.69
CA GLY A 1017 -15.83 -74.20 23.97
C GLY A 1017 -16.99 -75.09 24.46
N ASP A 1018 -18.22 -74.76 24.11
CA ASP A 1018 -19.42 -75.54 24.44
C ASP A 1018 -19.57 -76.77 23.50
N GLU A 1019 -19.12 -76.66 22.24
CA GLU A 1019 -19.25 -77.70 21.21
C GLU A 1019 -18.04 -78.64 21.11
N LEU A 1020 -16.84 -78.19 21.50
CA LEU A 1020 -15.59 -78.99 21.43
C LEU A 1020 -15.71 -80.37 22.09
N GLY A 1021 -16.62 -80.52 23.05
CA GLY A 1021 -16.90 -81.78 23.75
C GLY A 1021 -17.92 -82.72 23.08
N GLN A 1022 -18.70 -82.23 22.12
CA GLN A 1022 -19.83 -82.90 21.47
C GLN A 1022 -19.37 -83.67 20.22
N GLY A 1023 -18.57 -83.04 19.38
CA GLY A 1023 -17.72 -83.69 18.40
C GLY A 1023 -18.22 -83.60 16.96
N ASP A 1024 -19.25 -84.36 16.61
CA ASP A 1024 -19.85 -84.51 15.26
C ASP A 1024 -21.19 -85.24 15.49
N THR A 1025 -22.22 -84.47 15.80
CA THR A 1025 -23.48 -84.93 16.39
C THR A 1025 -24.33 -85.69 15.37
N ASP A 1026 -24.43 -85.20 14.13
CA ASP A 1026 -25.16 -85.86 13.03
C ASP A 1026 -24.32 -86.95 12.29
N GLY A 1027 -22.99 -86.90 12.41
CA GLY A 1027 -22.05 -87.85 11.83
C GLY A 1027 -21.76 -87.65 10.34
N ASP A 1028 -21.95 -86.45 9.80
CA ASP A 1028 -21.69 -86.12 8.40
C ASP A 1028 -20.20 -85.91 8.08
N GLY A 1029 -19.39 -85.69 9.13
CA GLY A 1029 -17.95 -85.50 9.08
C GLY A 1029 -17.47 -84.06 9.18
N ILE A 1030 -18.36 -83.10 9.42
CA ILE A 1030 -18.09 -81.74 9.88
C ILE A 1030 -18.25 -81.76 11.42
N PRO A 1031 -17.23 -81.35 12.18
CA PRO A 1031 -17.37 -81.23 13.63
C PRO A 1031 -18.34 -80.10 14.01
N ASP A 1032 -19.10 -80.28 15.09
CA ASP A 1032 -20.12 -79.33 15.59
C ASP A 1032 -19.60 -77.88 15.62
N VAL A 1033 -18.38 -77.62 16.11
CA VAL A 1033 -17.71 -76.29 16.11
C VAL A 1033 -17.53 -75.61 14.72
N PHE A 1034 -17.88 -76.30 13.64
CA PHE A 1034 -17.85 -75.81 12.26
C PHE A 1034 -19.14 -76.16 11.49
N ASP A 1035 -20.16 -76.69 12.16
CA ASP A 1035 -21.42 -77.11 11.57
C ASP A 1035 -22.53 -76.14 11.96
N ILE A 1036 -23.34 -75.73 11.00
CA ILE A 1036 -24.42 -74.76 11.26
C ILE A 1036 -25.75 -75.45 11.63
N ASP A 1037 -25.81 -76.78 11.53
CA ASP A 1037 -26.99 -77.64 11.73
C ASP A 1037 -26.50 -78.94 12.41
N ASP A 1038 -26.17 -78.81 13.69
CA ASP A 1038 -25.41 -79.79 14.49
C ASP A 1038 -26.00 -81.21 14.49
N ASP A 1039 -27.32 -81.33 14.50
CA ASP A 1039 -28.01 -82.61 14.55
C ASP A 1039 -28.57 -83.07 13.19
N GLY A 1040 -28.49 -82.22 12.18
CA GLY A 1040 -28.86 -82.48 10.80
C GLY A 1040 -30.37 -82.65 10.59
N ASP A 1041 -31.20 -82.07 11.45
CA ASP A 1041 -32.65 -82.16 11.36
C ASP A 1041 -33.26 -81.18 10.34
N GLY A 1042 -32.44 -80.25 9.83
CA GLY A 1042 -32.80 -79.30 8.79
C GLY A 1042 -33.30 -77.95 9.29
N VAL A 1043 -33.20 -77.67 10.59
CA VAL A 1043 -33.21 -76.35 11.23
C VAL A 1043 -31.78 -76.04 11.67
N ALA A 1044 -31.23 -74.90 11.24
CA ALA A 1044 -29.89 -74.52 11.71
C ALA A 1044 -29.92 -74.13 13.19
N THR A 1045 -28.88 -74.47 13.96
CA THR A 1045 -28.74 -74.25 15.41
C THR A 1045 -29.14 -72.83 15.84
N ILE A 1046 -28.73 -71.82 15.07
CA ILE A 1046 -29.08 -70.41 15.33
C ILE A 1046 -30.58 -70.11 15.35
N TYR A 1047 -31.40 -70.91 14.67
CA TYR A 1047 -32.84 -70.73 14.57
C TYR A 1047 -33.63 -71.55 15.59
N GLU A 1048 -32.94 -72.29 16.44
CA GLU A 1048 -33.53 -73.07 17.52
C GLU A 1048 -33.62 -72.27 18.83
N ASP A 1049 -33.18 -71.01 18.82
CA ASP A 1049 -33.48 -70.01 19.85
C ASP A 1049 -34.93 -69.49 19.74
N TYR A 1050 -35.87 -70.25 20.29
CA TYR A 1050 -37.30 -69.94 20.19
C TYR A 1050 -37.78 -68.81 21.11
N ASP A 1051 -37.08 -68.50 22.21
CA ASP A 1051 -37.46 -67.42 23.12
C ASP A 1051 -36.72 -66.08 22.87
N GLY A 1052 -35.74 -66.11 21.95
CA GLY A 1052 -35.05 -64.95 21.40
C GLY A 1052 -34.07 -64.34 22.37
N ASP A 1053 -33.46 -65.15 23.25
CA ASP A 1053 -32.46 -64.72 24.22
C ASP A 1053 -31.01 -64.83 23.71
N ASN A 1054 -30.84 -65.21 22.44
CA ASN A 1054 -29.57 -65.44 21.74
C ASN A 1054 -28.77 -66.62 22.30
N ASP A 1055 -29.43 -67.60 22.93
CA ASP A 1055 -28.81 -68.80 23.47
C ASP A 1055 -29.60 -70.06 23.07
N PRO A 1056 -29.26 -70.71 21.94
CA PRO A 1056 -29.94 -71.95 21.51
C PRO A 1056 -29.65 -73.13 22.45
N THR A 1057 -28.60 -73.04 23.30
CA THR A 1057 -28.15 -74.16 24.13
C THR A 1057 -29.11 -74.54 25.27
N ASN A 1058 -30.11 -73.69 25.53
CA ASN A 1058 -31.02 -73.81 26.66
C ASN A 1058 -32.46 -74.22 26.28
N GLN A 1059 -32.74 -74.36 24.98
CA GLN A 1059 -34.05 -74.70 24.42
C GLN A 1059 -34.19 -76.23 24.44
N ASP A 1060 -35.31 -76.72 24.96
CA ASP A 1060 -35.59 -78.14 25.23
C ASP A 1060 -37.12 -78.31 25.19
N SER A 1061 -37.64 -78.47 23.98
CA SER A 1061 -39.07 -78.35 23.64
C SER A 1061 -39.90 -79.48 24.24
N ASP A 1062 -39.37 -80.70 24.34
CA ASP A 1062 -40.05 -81.84 24.95
C ASP A 1062 -39.67 -82.10 26.44
N GLY A 1063 -38.60 -81.48 26.93
CA GLY A 1063 -38.13 -81.54 28.31
C GLY A 1063 -37.38 -82.83 28.66
N ASP A 1064 -36.81 -83.54 27.69
CA ASP A 1064 -36.07 -84.78 27.92
C ASP A 1064 -34.62 -84.56 28.43
N GLY A 1065 -34.12 -83.33 28.28
CA GLY A 1065 -32.82 -82.85 28.73
C GLY A 1065 -31.69 -82.93 27.70
N ILE A 1066 -32.01 -83.19 26.44
CA ILE A 1066 -31.19 -82.88 25.27
C ILE A 1066 -31.72 -81.54 24.71
N PRO A 1067 -30.87 -80.52 24.52
CA PRO A 1067 -31.32 -79.30 23.88
C PRO A 1067 -31.74 -79.53 22.42
N ASP A 1068 -32.65 -78.71 21.91
CA ASP A 1068 -33.25 -78.87 20.57
C ASP A 1068 -32.16 -78.95 19.48
N TYR A 1069 -31.13 -78.09 19.51
CA TYR A 1069 -30.00 -78.13 18.55
C TYR A 1069 -29.14 -79.40 18.53
N LEU A 1070 -29.36 -80.32 19.46
CA LEU A 1070 -28.72 -81.63 19.53
C LEU A 1070 -29.74 -82.78 19.48
N ASP A 1071 -31.01 -82.50 19.18
CA ASP A 1071 -32.13 -83.47 19.21
C ASP A 1071 -33.03 -83.43 17.96
N VAL A 1072 -32.81 -84.39 17.07
CA VAL A 1072 -33.50 -84.56 15.78
C VAL A 1072 -35.05 -84.72 15.79
N ASP A 1073 -35.69 -84.68 16.96
CA ASP A 1073 -37.14 -84.85 17.22
C ASP A 1073 -37.58 -83.90 18.35
N ASP A 1074 -37.42 -82.58 18.17
CA ASP A 1074 -37.51 -81.51 19.20
C ASP A 1074 -38.73 -81.63 20.13
N ASP A 1075 -39.89 -82.03 19.59
CA ASP A 1075 -41.16 -82.08 20.33
C ASP A 1075 -41.48 -83.47 20.93
N GLY A 1076 -40.64 -84.46 20.63
CA GLY A 1076 -40.73 -85.84 21.10
C GLY A 1076 -42.01 -86.58 20.70
N ASP A 1077 -42.70 -86.19 19.61
CA ASP A 1077 -43.91 -86.86 19.12
C ASP A 1077 -43.60 -88.19 18.38
N GLY A 1078 -42.34 -88.39 18.00
CA GLY A 1078 -41.82 -89.54 17.28
C GLY A 1078 -41.76 -89.37 15.75
N LEU A 1079 -41.81 -88.14 15.26
CA LEU A 1079 -41.60 -87.72 13.87
C LEU A 1079 -40.51 -86.65 13.83
N ALA A 1080 -39.32 -87.04 13.39
CA ALA A 1080 -38.18 -86.12 13.26
C ALA A 1080 -38.54 -84.77 12.62
N THR A 1081 -38.01 -83.69 13.16
CA THR A 1081 -38.24 -82.28 12.79
C THR A 1081 -38.13 -82.05 11.28
N ALA A 1082 -37.14 -82.68 10.64
CA ALA A 1082 -36.95 -82.74 9.18
C ALA A 1082 -38.20 -83.17 8.37
N ASP A 1083 -39.00 -84.09 8.92
CA ASP A 1083 -40.20 -84.69 8.31
C ASP A 1083 -41.50 -83.95 8.67
N GLU A 1084 -41.41 -82.91 9.50
CA GLU A 1084 -42.51 -82.09 10.03
C GLU A 1084 -42.73 -80.81 9.21
N GLY A 1085 -41.75 -80.46 8.38
CA GLY A 1085 -41.80 -79.30 7.49
C GLY A 1085 -41.34 -78.01 8.14
N ALA A 1086 -40.33 -78.12 9.02
CA ALA A 1086 -39.63 -76.98 9.63
C ALA A 1086 -38.93 -76.11 8.56
N ASN A 1087 -38.41 -76.70 7.48
CA ASN A 1087 -37.68 -75.98 6.42
C ASN A 1087 -38.25 -76.23 4.99
N PRO A 1088 -39.41 -75.64 4.63
CA PRO A 1088 -40.10 -75.93 3.37
C PRO A 1088 -39.41 -75.44 2.09
N ASP A 1089 -38.54 -74.43 2.18
CA ASP A 1089 -37.81 -73.81 1.06
C ASP A 1089 -36.32 -74.19 1.00
N GLY A 1090 -35.79 -74.86 2.03
CA GLY A 1090 -34.49 -75.52 2.04
C GLY A 1090 -33.32 -74.59 2.36
N ASP A 1091 -33.55 -73.52 3.11
CA ASP A 1091 -32.53 -72.54 3.54
C ASP A 1091 -32.12 -72.70 5.02
N LEU A 1092 -32.60 -73.76 5.68
CA LEU A 1092 -32.37 -74.11 7.10
C LEU A 1092 -33.04 -73.16 8.09
N ASN A 1093 -33.82 -72.19 7.60
CA ASN A 1093 -34.47 -71.18 8.42
C ASN A 1093 -35.99 -71.41 8.50
N PRO A 1094 -36.54 -71.84 9.65
CA PRO A 1094 -37.98 -72.03 9.81
C PRO A 1094 -38.79 -70.72 9.74
N ASN A 1095 -38.15 -69.55 9.84
CA ASN A 1095 -38.82 -68.24 9.81
C ASN A 1095 -39.05 -67.67 8.41
N THR A 1096 -38.42 -68.20 7.37
CA THR A 1096 -38.51 -67.71 5.98
C THR A 1096 -39.52 -68.50 5.14
N GLY A 1097 -39.69 -69.79 5.46
CA GLY A 1097 -40.71 -70.67 4.88
C GLY A 1097 -42.12 -70.52 5.49
N ASN A 1098 -43.15 -71.01 4.79
CA ASN A 1098 -44.46 -71.21 5.41
C ASN A 1098 -44.45 -72.55 6.17
N THR A 1099 -43.93 -72.54 7.39
CA THR A 1099 -43.93 -73.71 8.29
C THR A 1099 -45.33 -74.26 8.51
N SER A 1100 -45.42 -75.58 8.72
CA SER A 1100 -46.70 -76.27 8.93
C SER A 1100 -47.21 -75.96 10.34
N ASP A 1101 -48.49 -75.60 10.45
CA ASP A 1101 -49.25 -75.47 11.71
C ASP A 1101 -50.64 -76.06 11.44
N ILE A 1102 -50.76 -77.38 11.62
CA ILE A 1102 -51.89 -78.17 11.16
C ILE A 1102 -53.14 -77.94 11.99
N ASP A 1103 -52.95 -77.65 13.27
CA ASP A 1103 -54.02 -77.42 14.22
C ASP A 1103 -54.26 -75.92 14.47
N GLY A 1104 -53.40 -75.01 14.00
CA GLY A 1104 -53.68 -73.59 13.95
C GLY A 1104 -53.77 -72.93 15.33
N ASP A 1105 -53.17 -73.52 16.35
CA ASP A 1105 -53.07 -72.94 17.69
C ASP A 1105 -51.91 -71.93 17.83
N GLY A 1106 -51.04 -71.88 16.82
CA GLY A 1106 -49.94 -70.94 16.69
C GLY A 1106 -48.58 -71.50 17.09
N ILE A 1107 -48.48 -72.79 17.43
CA ILE A 1107 -47.21 -73.51 17.56
C ILE A 1107 -46.95 -74.28 16.25
N PRO A 1108 -45.78 -74.15 15.61
CA PRO A 1108 -45.45 -74.94 14.42
C PRO A 1108 -45.44 -76.45 14.71
N ASP A 1109 -45.80 -77.27 13.71
CA ASP A 1109 -45.88 -78.74 13.83
C ASP A 1109 -44.59 -79.33 14.44
N TYR A 1110 -43.42 -78.83 14.04
CA TYR A 1110 -42.11 -79.34 14.48
C TYR A 1110 -41.77 -79.02 15.96
N LEU A 1111 -42.59 -78.21 16.63
CA LEU A 1111 -42.49 -77.88 18.06
C LEU A 1111 -43.79 -78.22 18.81
N ASP A 1112 -44.72 -78.96 18.19
CA ASP A 1112 -46.06 -79.21 18.73
C ASP A 1112 -46.35 -80.70 18.93
N GLN A 1113 -45.97 -81.18 20.12
CA GLN A 1113 -46.24 -82.55 20.56
C GLN A 1113 -47.73 -82.97 20.49
N ASP A 1114 -48.67 -82.02 20.53
CA ASP A 1114 -50.11 -82.25 20.50
C ASP A 1114 -50.70 -82.13 19.07
N ALA A 1115 -49.88 -81.91 18.03
CA ALA A 1115 -50.26 -81.78 16.61
C ALA A 1115 -50.95 -83.05 16.09
N ARG A 1116 -52.27 -83.13 16.29
CA ARG A 1116 -53.06 -84.33 15.93
C ARG A 1116 -53.20 -84.47 14.40
N ARG A 1117 -52.28 -85.18 13.76
CA ARG A 1117 -52.34 -85.46 12.31
C ARG A 1117 -52.93 -86.84 11.94
N VAL A 1118 -53.66 -86.90 10.83
CA VAL A 1118 -54.19 -88.17 10.27
C VAL A 1118 -53.29 -88.66 9.14
N ARG A 1119 -52.50 -89.72 9.39
CA ARG A 1119 -51.60 -90.32 8.39
C ARG A 1119 -52.14 -91.66 7.87
N VAL A 1120 -52.28 -91.80 6.55
CA VAL A 1120 -52.89 -92.98 5.90
C VAL A 1120 -51.84 -93.91 5.28
N TRP A 1121 -51.73 -95.13 5.80
CA TRP A 1121 -50.85 -96.16 5.25
C TRP A 1121 -51.54 -96.96 4.14
N ASN A 1122 -51.07 -96.81 2.90
CA ASN A 1122 -51.82 -97.18 1.69
C ASN A 1122 -51.70 -98.66 1.24
N ALA A 1123 -51.28 -99.58 2.12
CA ALA A 1123 -51.09 -101.00 1.80
C ALA A 1123 -51.67 -101.94 2.87
N VAL A 1124 -52.31 -103.03 2.43
CA VAL A 1124 -52.92 -104.05 3.32
C VAL A 1124 -52.64 -105.45 2.80
N THR A 1125 -52.17 -106.32 3.69
CA THR A 1125 -51.89 -107.75 3.47
C THR A 1125 -52.64 -108.57 4.54
N PRO A 1126 -53.93 -108.90 4.33
CA PRO A 1126 -54.74 -109.61 5.33
C PRO A 1126 -54.48 -111.13 5.31
N ASP A 1127 -53.26 -111.51 5.69
CA ASP A 1127 -52.74 -112.87 5.70
C ASP A 1127 -52.57 -113.49 7.10
N GLY A 1128 -52.72 -112.69 8.16
CA GLY A 1128 -52.82 -113.08 9.56
C GLY A 1128 -51.48 -113.15 10.29
N ASP A 1129 -50.43 -112.49 9.79
CA ASP A 1129 -49.10 -112.46 10.40
C ASP A 1129 -48.92 -111.35 11.47
N GLY A 1130 -49.91 -110.48 11.63
CA GLY A 1130 -49.91 -109.37 12.59
C GLY A 1130 -49.37 -108.05 12.04
N GLN A 1131 -48.86 -108.00 10.81
CA GLN A 1131 -48.33 -106.81 10.16
C GLN A 1131 -49.21 -106.41 8.97
N ASN A 1132 -49.70 -105.16 8.95
CA ASN A 1132 -50.51 -104.60 7.86
C ASN A 1132 -51.74 -105.48 7.49
N ASP A 1133 -52.26 -106.25 8.46
CA ASP A 1133 -53.40 -107.16 8.31
C ASP A 1133 -54.74 -106.45 8.08
N PHE A 1134 -54.76 -105.15 8.31
CA PHE A 1134 -55.90 -104.27 8.12
C PHE A 1134 -55.40 -102.91 7.65
N PHE A 1135 -56.32 -102.10 7.11
CA PHE A 1135 -56.01 -100.74 6.71
C PHE A 1135 -55.83 -99.87 7.94
N PHE A 1136 -54.58 -99.58 8.29
CA PHE A 1136 -54.23 -98.74 9.44
C PHE A 1136 -54.17 -97.28 9.01
N ILE A 1137 -54.83 -96.41 9.77
CA ILE A 1137 -54.82 -94.97 9.56
C ILE A 1137 -54.45 -94.33 10.89
N GLN A 1138 -53.21 -93.88 11.04
CA GLN A 1138 -52.71 -93.31 12.30
C GLN A 1138 -53.50 -92.03 12.66
N GLY A 1139 -53.81 -91.88 13.94
CA GLY A 1139 -54.50 -90.70 14.48
C GLY A 1139 -56.01 -90.62 14.19
N ILE A 1140 -56.58 -91.49 13.34
CA ILE A 1140 -57.98 -91.37 12.92
C ILE A 1140 -58.99 -91.55 14.05
N GLU A 1141 -58.63 -92.29 15.09
CA GLU A 1141 -59.45 -92.51 16.29
C GLU A 1141 -59.69 -91.23 17.10
N ASN A 1142 -58.85 -90.21 16.91
CA ASN A 1142 -58.97 -88.92 17.60
C ASN A 1142 -60.05 -88.03 16.97
N PHE A 1143 -60.57 -88.41 15.79
CA PHE A 1143 -61.51 -87.60 15.01
C PHE A 1143 -62.85 -88.32 14.76
N GLU A 1144 -63.95 -87.57 14.72
CA GLU A 1144 -65.21 -88.08 14.19
C GLU A 1144 -65.03 -88.34 12.69
N ASN A 1145 -65.06 -89.61 12.28
CA ASN A 1145 -64.63 -90.00 10.93
C ASN A 1145 -65.58 -90.98 10.23
N THR A 1146 -65.49 -91.01 8.90
CA THR A 1146 -66.13 -91.97 8.01
C THR A 1146 -65.12 -92.44 6.96
N VAL A 1147 -64.82 -93.74 6.94
CA VAL A 1147 -63.90 -94.35 5.96
C VAL A 1147 -64.69 -95.16 4.94
N ARG A 1148 -64.51 -94.83 3.66
CA ARG A 1148 -65.13 -95.51 2.52
C ARG A 1148 -64.07 -96.03 1.57
N ILE A 1149 -64.24 -97.25 1.07
CA ILE A 1149 -63.32 -97.87 0.11
C ILE A 1149 -64.11 -98.31 -1.11
N PHE A 1150 -63.58 -98.03 -2.28
CA PHE A 1150 -64.17 -98.26 -3.59
C PHE A 1150 -63.28 -99.17 -4.43
N ASN A 1151 -63.88 -100.03 -5.24
CA ASN A 1151 -63.14 -100.74 -6.26
C ASN A 1151 -62.85 -99.84 -7.47
N ARG A 1152 -62.05 -100.34 -8.42
CA ARG A 1152 -61.67 -99.63 -9.65
C ARG A 1152 -62.81 -99.07 -10.51
N TRP A 1153 -64.06 -99.51 -10.29
CA TRP A 1153 -65.24 -99.06 -11.04
C TRP A 1153 -66.07 -98.03 -10.25
N GLY A 1154 -65.57 -97.54 -9.11
CA GLY A 1154 -66.27 -96.60 -8.24
C GLY A 1154 -67.40 -97.24 -7.42
N ILE A 1155 -67.46 -98.57 -7.33
CA ILE A 1155 -68.44 -99.27 -6.49
C ILE A 1155 -67.85 -99.40 -5.09
N GLU A 1156 -68.56 -98.89 -4.09
CA GLU A 1156 -68.21 -99.01 -2.67
C GLU A 1156 -68.15 -100.48 -2.25
N VAL A 1157 -67.01 -100.87 -1.69
CA VAL A 1157 -66.74 -102.22 -1.19
C VAL A 1157 -66.64 -102.26 0.34
N PHE A 1158 -66.44 -101.13 1.01
CA PHE A 1158 -66.42 -100.99 2.46
C PHE A 1158 -66.82 -99.57 2.87
N ASN A 1159 -67.52 -99.45 3.99
CA ASN A 1159 -67.94 -98.17 4.58
C ASN A 1159 -68.09 -98.34 6.08
N ALA A 1160 -67.42 -97.49 6.86
CA ALA A 1160 -67.54 -97.47 8.30
C ALA A 1160 -67.51 -96.06 8.86
N ASP A 1161 -68.50 -95.75 9.69
CA ASP A 1161 -68.49 -94.57 10.56
C ASP A 1161 -67.79 -94.89 11.90
N ASN A 1162 -66.95 -93.96 12.35
CA ASN A 1162 -66.03 -94.07 13.48
C ASN A 1162 -65.07 -95.25 13.32
N TYR A 1163 -64.23 -95.18 12.28
CA TYR A 1163 -63.11 -96.10 12.08
C TYR A 1163 -62.07 -95.86 13.19
N ASP A 1164 -61.60 -96.94 13.83
CA ASP A 1164 -60.85 -96.84 15.10
C ASP A 1164 -59.59 -97.73 15.13
N ASN A 1165 -59.15 -98.24 13.98
CA ASN A 1165 -58.03 -99.18 13.79
C ASN A 1165 -58.11 -100.50 14.59
N SER A 1166 -59.09 -100.68 15.48
CA SER A 1166 -59.08 -101.72 16.50
C SER A 1166 -60.32 -102.60 16.37
N THR A 1167 -61.53 -102.07 16.49
CA THR A 1167 -62.78 -102.84 16.44
C THR A 1167 -63.55 -102.65 15.14
N LYS A 1168 -63.48 -101.46 14.55
CA LYS A 1168 -64.08 -101.07 13.27
C LYS A 1168 -62.95 -100.74 12.30
N ARG A 1169 -62.55 -101.75 11.52
CA ARG A 1169 -61.44 -101.65 10.57
C ARG A 1169 -61.66 -102.48 9.32
N PHE A 1170 -61.03 -102.10 8.22
CA PHE A 1170 -61.07 -102.82 6.96
C PHE A 1170 -59.96 -103.88 6.90
N VAL A 1171 -60.38 -105.14 6.82
CA VAL A 1171 -59.50 -106.32 6.81
C VAL A 1171 -59.43 -107.00 5.43
N GLY A 1172 -59.63 -106.22 4.35
CA GLY A 1172 -59.61 -106.73 2.97
C GLY A 1172 -60.84 -107.56 2.57
N VAL A 1173 -61.98 -107.38 3.23
CA VAL A 1173 -63.24 -108.10 2.96
C VAL A 1173 -64.33 -107.12 2.53
N SER A 1174 -65.20 -107.51 1.60
CA SER A 1174 -66.25 -106.62 1.08
C SER A 1174 -67.54 -106.62 1.90
N ASP A 1175 -68.13 -105.44 2.09
CA ASP A 1175 -69.48 -105.23 2.62
C ASP A 1175 -70.55 -105.01 1.52
N GLY A 1176 -70.15 -105.00 0.24
CA GLY A 1176 -71.04 -104.74 -0.91
C GLY A 1176 -71.98 -105.89 -1.30
N ARG A 1177 -73.11 -105.60 -1.96
CA ARG A 1177 -74.19 -106.58 -2.23
C ARG A 1177 -74.38 -107.02 -3.69
N THR A 1178 -73.62 -106.49 -4.66
CA THR A 1178 -73.95 -106.62 -6.10
C THR A 1178 -72.90 -107.28 -7.00
N THR A 1179 -71.59 -107.05 -6.82
CA THR A 1179 -70.53 -107.61 -7.71
C THR A 1179 -69.53 -108.55 -7.01
N ILE A 1180 -69.31 -108.38 -5.71
CA ILE A 1180 -68.61 -109.31 -4.81
C ILE A 1180 -69.57 -109.57 -3.65
N GLY A 1181 -69.62 -110.81 -3.12
CA GLY A 1181 -70.54 -111.16 -2.05
C GLY A 1181 -70.17 -110.48 -0.73
N GLN A 1182 -71.17 -110.04 0.03
CA GLN A 1182 -70.96 -109.52 1.37
C GLN A 1182 -70.26 -110.59 2.24
N GLY A 1183 -69.07 -110.28 2.76
CA GLY A 1183 -68.22 -111.18 3.55
C GLY A 1183 -67.15 -111.95 2.76
N ASP A 1184 -67.03 -111.76 1.45
CA ASP A 1184 -65.97 -112.37 0.64
C ASP A 1184 -64.68 -111.53 0.66
N LYS A 1185 -63.52 -112.19 0.72
CA LYS A 1185 -62.20 -111.52 0.57
C LYS A 1185 -62.12 -110.84 -0.79
N LEU A 1186 -61.62 -109.62 -0.79
CA LEU A 1186 -61.40 -108.85 -2.00
C LEU A 1186 -60.23 -109.42 -2.81
N PRO A 1187 -60.31 -109.45 -4.16
CA PRO A 1187 -59.19 -109.83 -5.00
C PRO A 1187 -58.00 -108.88 -4.82
N THR A 1188 -56.78 -109.42 -4.92
CA THR A 1188 -55.55 -108.62 -4.99
C THR A 1188 -55.66 -107.54 -6.07
N GLY A 1189 -55.36 -106.30 -5.72
CA GLY A 1189 -55.35 -105.17 -6.63
C GLY A 1189 -55.53 -103.83 -5.95
N THR A 1190 -55.56 -102.78 -6.76
CA THR A 1190 -55.72 -101.40 -6.29
C THR A 1190 -57.20 -101.06 -6.09
N TYR A 1191 -57.47 -100.55 -4.89
CA TYR A 1191 -58.71 -99.95 -4.44
C TYR A 1191 -58.48 -98.45 -4.22
N TYR A 1192 -59.56 -97.71 -3.97
CA TYR A 1192 -59.47 -96.29 -3.67
C TYR A 1192 -60.20 -96.02 -2.36
N TYR A 1193 -59.62 -95.23 -1.48
CA TYR A 1193 -60.26 -94.86 -0.22
C TYR A 1193 -60.64 -93.38 -0.25
N VAL A 1194 -61.66 -93.06 0.55
CA VAL A 1194 -62.02 -91.71 0.95
C VAL A 1194 -62.25 -91.77 2.45
N VAL A 1195 -61.40 -91.07 3.20
CA VAL A 1195 -61.50 -90.85 4.64
C VAL A 1195 -62.03 -89.44 4.80
N GLU A 1196 -63.20 -89.30 5.39
CA GLU A 1196 -63.75 -88.01 5.82
C GLU A 1196 -63.61 -87.94 7.34
N TYR A 1197 -63.12 -86.84 7.89
CA TYR A 1197 -63.10 -86.62 9.32
C TYR A 1197 -63.39 -85.16 9.64
N ILE A 1198 -63.88 -84.92 10.86
CA ILE A 1198 -64.11 -83.57 11.37
C ILE A 1198 -62.90 -83.21 12.21
N ASP A 1199 -62.17 -82.17 11.80
CA ASP A 1199 -61.04 -81.62 12.55
C ASP A 1199 -61.52 -80.91 13.83
N ASP A 1200 -60.58 -80.50 14.68
CA ASP A 1200 -60.87 -79.88 15.97
C ASP A 1200 -61.57 -78.51 15.87
N PHE A 1201 -61.56 -77.90 14.69
CA PHE A 1201 -62.22 -76.63 14.37
C PHE A 1201 -63.64 -76.82 13.82
N GLY A 1202 -64.09 -78.07 13.69
CA GLY A 1202 -65.39 -78.42 13.12
C GLY A 1202 -65.42 -78.38 11.59
N GLY A 1203 -64.27 -78.23 10.94
CA GLY A 1203 -64.06 -78.35 9.51
C GLY A 1203 -64.14 -79.81 9.05
N VAL A 1204 -64.70 -80.04 7.86
CA VAL A 1204 -64.78 -81.40 7.29
C VAL A 1204 -63.58 -81.59 6.37
N GLN A 1205 -62.63 -82.40 6.82
CA GLN A 1205 -61.45 -82.81 6.07
C GLN A 1205 -61.73 -84.09 5.28
N GLN A 1206 -61.16 -84.18 4.08
CA GLN A 1206 -61.32 -85.34 3.21
C GLN A 1206 -59.97 -85.76 2.62
N ILE A 1207 -59.50 -86.94 3.01
CA ILE A 1207 -58.31 -87.57 2.44
C ILE A 1207 -58.76 -88.68 1.49
N ALA A 1208 -58.36 -88.59 0.22
CA ALA A 1208 -58.64 -89.61 -0.77
C ALA A 1208 -57.34 -90.12 -1.39
N GLY A 1209 -57.26 -91.43 -1.59
CA GLY A 1209 -56.05 -92.05 -2.13
C GLY A 1209 -56.32 -93.44 -2.69
N TYR A 1210 -55.25 -94.12 -3.05
CA TYR A 1210 -55.33 -95.53 -3.46
C TYR A 1210 -54.97 -96.43 -2.27
N LEU A 1211 -55.56 -97.61 -2.22
CA LEU A 1211 -55.26 -98.66 -1.25
C LEU A 1211 -54.87 -99.92 -2.00
N TYR A 1212 -53.66 -100.40 -1.80
CA TYR A 1212 -53.23 -101.67 -2.39
C TYR A 1212 -53.56 -102.82 -1.45
N VAL A 1213 -54.51 -103.67 -1.85
CA VAL A 1213 -54.87 -104.89 -1.10
C VAL A 1213 -54.22 -106.07 -1.77
N ARG A 1214 -53.40 -106.82 -1.02
CA ARG A 1214 -52.67 -107.98 -1.56
C ARG A 1214 -53.15 -109.30 -1.02
#